data_AF-A0A6I9VZ33-F1
#
_entry.id   AF-A0A6I9VZ33-F1
#
_cell.length_a   1.000
_cell.length_b   1.000
_cell.length_c   1.000
_cell.angle_alpha   90.00
_cell.angle_beta   90.00
_cell.angle_gamma   90.00
#
_symmetry.space_group_name_H-M   'P 1'
#
loop_
_entity.id
_entity.type
_entity.pdbx_description
1 polymer ?
#
loop_
_entity_poly.entity_id
_entity_poly.type
_entity_poly.pdbx_seq_one_letter_code
_entity_poly.pdbx_strand_id
1 'polypeptide(L)'
;MESLQMEHDKCKDLLGDAKHIESWKKEIEAKNHHIVQLEQQLKLYDNLKNDIVGHDKTNKDTETQTKTCKNCCSPSTKDRQILALKQQGKALRDSLKNHADTTESSEKDANDDKINEKAEEIWKREIKMKNQRIVELEQEIASMESFLRKNVDAQRMRDLEKTIDRRSSRIAELEDTVEELEGFLKEDMKEMRDLRYQVSLDKEHIMKMEKWIQRNNLINVGIDKARIIELEKMVTSLEDYVRKHDIDGLKRKLQDRECKIDQLENQISELNKKLSSSQEYKSARDMPKKSVLTDDIVAHKPEEKEEEMKDIIDIVLKEDNRLQECKQEENLKIELREKEQKMKEMGHDISEKDNKIQKYEQQIIEQQNKILKMEETIAEMEEELYETEDIGALKEEIKVKNERVQELEMEVNSLETSLSERIDVAIEELIATLKKKEETELQLKMDLTDKRCKLEELDAALRQSIAITDEIETKFKDEKKLRKEAHQRITELEKKIAVMHAASATKCITCKPLLYKIFTAEEKLIQSKQEKTVQLQELHQIKHEALKAALSEKDAHLALLEHSGIKTPTQVDQAAKLKADKKILLDKLREEDEKSIKLDFERETTPQSLQEIFKISDDNEDGSDNNNNSFDDRFSRIKSSKSTIVNSDSSLTLATTSCKNSTRTSMVFNLEDGENQPQIYQQDTR
;
A
#
# COMPACT_ATOMS: atom_id res chain seq x y z
N MET A 1 60.23 -10.01 -8.08
CA MET A 1 59.68 -10.29 -6.74
C MET A 1 58.17 -10.12 -6.73
N GLU A 2 57.63 -8.96 -7.13
CA GLU A 2 56.19 -8.66 -7.13
C GLU A 2 55.30 -9.76 -7.73
N SER A 3 55.66 -10.36 -8.86
CA SER A 3 54.90 -11.50 -9.44
C SER A 3 54.77 -12.71 -8.51
N LEU A 4 55.80 -13.01 -7.71
CA LEU A 4 55.76 -14.11 -6.72
C LEU A 4 54.95 -13.72 -5.48
N GLN A 5 54.93 -12.44 -5.12
CA GLN A 5 54.07 -11.93 -4.05
C GLN A 5 52.59 -12.02 -4.47
N MET A 6 52.27 -11.63 -5.70
CA MET A 6 50.93 -11.74 -6.26
C MET A 6 50.42 -13.19 -6.35
N GLU A 7 51.28 -14.14 -6.74
CA GLU A 7 50.94 -15.57 -6.70
C GLU A 7 50.79 -16.10 -5.27
N HIS A 8 51.69 -15.72 -4.34
CA HIS A 8 51.60 -16.09 -2.93
C HIS A 8 50.27 -15.65 -2.30
N ASP A 9 49.89 -14.39 -2.49
CA ASP A 9 48.68 -13.84 -1.89
C ASP A 9 47.42 -14.43 -2.53
N LYS A 10 47.43 -14.67 -3.86
CA LYS A 10 46.37 -15.43 -4.54
C LYS A 10 46.23 -16.87 -4.04
N CYS A 11 47.34 -17.55 -3.74
CA CYS A 11 47.31 -18.88 -3.11
C CYS A 11 46.82 -18.83 -1.66
N LYS A 12 47.09 -17.75 -0.92
CA LYS A 12 46.62 -17.52 0.44
C LYS A 12 45.11 -17.30 0.50
N ASP A 13 44.55 -16.55 -0.45
CA ASP A 13 43.11 -16.32 -0.56
C ASP A 13 42.36 -17.62 -0.91
N LEU A 14 42.85 -18.38 -1.91
CA LEU A 14 42.33 -19.71 -2.24
C LEU A 14 42.38 -20.71 -1.06
N LEU A 15 43.38 -20.58 -0.17
CA LEU A 15 43.47 -21.38 1.06
C LEU A 15 42.48 -20.90 2.14
N GLY A 16 42.08 -19.63 2.11
CA GLY A 16 40.97 -19.09 2.90
C GLY A 16 39.62 -19.67 2.44
N ASP A 17 39.34 -19.59 1.14
CA ASP A 17 38.13 -20.15 0.52
C ASP A 17 38.00 -21.65 0.79
N ALA A 18 39.08 -22.42 0.63
CA ALA A 18 39.10 -23.85 0.93
C ALA A 18 38.71 -24.17 2.39
N LYS A 19 39.16 -23.36 3.36
CA LYS A 19 38.77 -23.51 4.78
C LYS A 19 37.32 -23.13 5.02
N HIS A 20 36.82 -22.10 4.34
CA HIS A 20 35.42 -21.67 4.41
C HIS A 20 34.49 -22.77 3.84
N ILE A 21 34.84 -23.35 2.70
CA ILE A 21 34.12 -24.49 2.09
C ILE A 21 34.11 -25.72 3.02
N GLU A 22 35.24 -26.07 3.65
CA GLU A 22 35.29 -27.20 4.59
C GLU A 22 34.47 -26.92 5.87
N SER A 23 34.32 -25.66 6.28
CA SER A 23 33.43 -25.25 7.37
C SER A 23 31.95 -25.39 6.99
N TRP A 24 31.56 -24.89 5.82
CA TRP A 24 30.18 -25.01 5.31
C TRP A 24 29.77 -26.46 5.10
N LYS A 25 30.67 -27.29 4.58
CA LYS A 25 30.47 -28.74 4.44
C LYS A 25 30.15 -29.40 5.79
N LYS A 26 30.89 -29.09 6.85
CA LYS A 26 30.63 -29.59 8.21
C LYS A 26 29.30 -29.10 8.79
N GLU A 27 28.93 -27.85 8.52
CA GLU A 27 27.63 -27.31 8.93
C GLU A 27 26.46 -28.00 8.19
N ILE A 28 26.62 -28.27 6.88
CA ILE A 28 25.65 -29.03 6.08
C ILE A 28 25.57 -30.49 6.57
N GLU A 29 26.70 -31.14 6.83
CA GLU A 29 26.72 -32.50 7.40
C GLU A 29 26.01 -32.57 8.76
N ALA A 30 26.22 -31.58 9.65
CA ALA A 30 25.54 -31.47 10.93
C ALA A 30 24.02 -31.25 10.78
N LYS A 31 23.60 -30.35 9.87
CA LYS A 31 22.18 -30.13 9.56
C LYS A 31 21.51 -31.37 8.96
N ASN A 32 22.19 -32.09 8.08
CA ASN A 32 21.69 -33.34 7.51
C ASN A 32 21.52 -34.43 8.57
N HIS A 33 22.45 -34.57 9.51
CA HIS A 33 22.27 -35.48 10.66
C HIS A 33 21.07 -35.08 11.52
N HIS A 34 20.83 -33.79 11.73
CA HIS A 34 19.66 -33.31 12.48
C HIS A 34 18.34 -33.56 11.73
N ILE A 35 18.32 -33.38 10.40
CA ILE A 35 17.17 -33.73 9.55
C ILE A 35 16.85 -35.23 9.68
N VAL A 36 17.86 -36.11 9.57
CA VAL A 36 17.67 -37.56 9.72
C VAL A 36 17.16 -37.94 11.13
N GLN A 37 17.57 -37.23 12.18
CA GLN A 37 17.01 -37.41 13.52
C GLN A 37 15.53 -36.98 13.60
N LEU A 38 15.17 -35.85 12.98
CA LEU A 38 13.78 -35.38 12.92
C LEU A 38 12.90 -36.31 12.09
N GLU A 39 13.39 -36.85 10.97
CA GLU A 39 12.70 -37.87 10.16
C GLU A 39 12.46 -39.16 10.96
N GLN A 40 13.45 -39.61 11.74
CA GLN A 40 13.29 -40.77 12.63
C GLN A 40 12.25 -40.51 13.73
N GLN A 41 12.23 -39.31 14.33
CA GLN A 41 11.21 -38.92 15.30
C GLN A 41 9.81 -38.84 14.68
N LEU A 42 9.66 -38.19 13.52
CA LEU A 42 8.39 -38.12 12.78
C LEU A 42 7.88 -39.52 12.43
N LYS A 43 8.77 -40.43 12.01
CA LYS A 43 8.42 -41.83 11.70
C LYS A 43 7.97 -42.61 12.93
N LEU A 44 8.52 -42.33 14.12
CA LEU A 44 8.02 -42.88 15.38
C LEU A 44 6.64 -42.31 15.74
N TYR A 45 6.40 -41.02 15.54
CA TYR A 45 5.10 -40.39 15.76
C TYR A 45 4.02 -40.89 14.79
N ASP A 46 4.33 -41.06 13.50
CA ASP A 46 3.37 -41.62 12.54
C ASP A 46 3.10 -43.12 12.79
N ASN A 47 4.08 -43.91 13.26
CA ASN A 47 3.81 -45.28 13.72
C ASN A 47 2.84 -45.28 14.92
N LEU A 48 3.10 -44.47 15.95
CA LEU A 48 2.23 -44.34 17.13
C LEU A 48 0.81 -43.87 16.76
N LYS A 49 0.70 -42.94 15.80
CA LYS A 49 -0.56 -42.45 15.24
C LYS A 49 -1.31 -43.52 14.44
N ASN A 50 -0.60 -44.38 13.72
CA ASN A 50 -1.19 -45.53 13.04
C ASN A 50 -1.70 -46.61 14.02
N ASP A 51 -1.02 -46.82 15.15
CA ASP A 51 -1.50 -47.70 16.22
C ASP A 51 -2.78 -47.16 16.88
N ILE A 52 -2.87 -45.83 17.08
CA ILE A 52 -4.09 -45.16 17.57
C ILE A 52 -5.25 -45.30 16.56
N VAL A 53 -5.02 -44.99 15.27
CA VAL A 53 -6.01 -45.15 14.19
C VAL A 53 -6.40 -46.62 13.96
N GLY A 54 -5.56 -47.57 14.41
CA GLY A 54 -5.90 -48.99 14.49
C GLY A 54 -7.10 -49.28 15.39
N HIS A 55 -7.24 -48.55 16.50
CA HIS A 55 -8.35 -48.71 17.46
C HIS A 55 -9.67 -48.06 17.01
N ASP A 56 -9.63 -46.98 16.22
CA ASP A 56 -10.84 -46.29 15.76
C ASP A 56 -11.74 -47.17 14.87
N LYS A 57 -11.17 -48.18 14.19
CA LYS A 57 -11.94 -49.13 13.38
C LYS A 57 -12.87 -50.06 14.17
N THR A 58 -12.73 -50.13 15.50
CA THR A 58 -13.64 -50.88 16.38
C THR A 58 -14.80 -50.06 16.97
N ASN A 59 -14.90 -48.74 16.69
CA ASN A 59 -15.78 -47.84 17.44
C ASN A 59 -16.90 -47.19 16.60
N LYS A 60 -17.55 -47.95 15.71
CA LYS A 60 -18.63 -47.43 14.84
C LYS A 60 -20.02 -47.29 15.49
N ASP A 61 -20.23 -47.87 16.67
CA ASP A 61 -21.55 -47.87 17.33
C ASP A 61 -21.81 -46.63 18.21
N THR A 62 -20.81 -45.75 18.39
CA THR A 62 -20.93 -44.56 19.27
C THR A 62 -21.45 -43.30 18.57
N GLU A 63 -21.37 -43.20 17.23
CA GLU A 63 -21.71 -41.96 16.52
C GLU A 63 -23.24 -41.72 16.40
N THR A 64 -24.06 -42.77 16.51
CA THR A 64 -25.53 -42.66 16.43
C THR A 64 -26.18 -42.10 17.70
N GLN A 65 -25.48 -42.06 18.84
CA GLN A 65 -26.03 -41.56 20.12
C GLN A 65 -25.78 -40.06 20.36
N THR A 66 -24.73 -39.48 19.77
CA THR A 66 -24.31 -38.09 20.09
C THR A 66 -25.26 -37.01 19.53
N LYS A 67 -26.02 -37.31 18.46
CA LYS A 67 -27.04 -36.39 17.92
C LYS A 67 -28.35 -36.37 18.74
N THR A 68 -28.63 -37.41 19.53
CA THR A 68 -29.85 -37.49 20.36
C THR A 68 -29.71 -36.77 21.70
N CYS A 69 -28.49 -36.69 22.24
CA CYS A 69 -28.26 -36.19 23.60
C CYS A 69 -28.31 -34.65 23.74
N LYS A 70 -28.35 -33.88 22.63
CA LYS A 70 -28.30 -32.41 22.65
C LYS A 70 -29.59 -31.72 23.10
N ASN A 71 -30.70 -32.46 23.29
CA ASN A 71 -31.98 -31.94 23.80
C ASN A 71 -32.32 -32.36 25.25
N CYS A 72 -31.42 -33.08 25.94
CA CYS A 72 -31.73 -33.65 27.27
C CYS A 72 -31.18 -32.85 28.48
N CYS A 73 -30.47 -31.75 28.26
CA CYS A 73 -29.89 -30.92 29.32
C CYS A 73 -30.38 -29.47 29.31
N SER A 74 -31.67 -29.26 29.61
CA SER A 74 -32.10 -28.04 30.30
C SER A 74 -32.23 -28.33 31.80
N PRO A 75 -32.07 -27.33 32.70
CA PRO A 75 -32.40 -27.52 34.12
C PRO A 75 -33.85 -27.98 34.30
N SER A 76 -34.76 -27.39 33.51
CA SER A 76 -36.20 -27.65 33.54
C SER A 76 -36.61 -29.09 33.23
N THR A 77 -35.84 -29.89 32.48
CA THR A 77 -36.15 -31.33 32.32
C THR A 77 -35.79 -32.13 33.57
N LYS A 78 -34.64 -31.85 34.19
CA LYS A 78 -34.24 -32.49 35.46
C LYS A 78 -35.18 -32.12 36.59
N ASP A 79 -35.55 -30.85 36.73
CA ASP A 79 -36.51 -30.39 37.75
C ASP A 79 -37.90 -31.01 37.55
N ARG A 80 -38.36 -31.14 36.30
CA ARG A 80 -39.64 -31.81 35.97
C ARG A 80 -39.61 -33.31 36.26
N GLN A 81 -38.47 -33.98 36.07
CA GLN A 81 -38.27 -35.39 36.42
C GLN A 81 -38.19 -35.59 37.95
N ILE A 82 -37.54 -34.66 38.67
CA ILE A 82 -37.52 -34.63 40.14
C ILE A 82 -38.93 -34.36 40.70
N LEU A 83 -39.73 -33.49 40.08
CA LEU A 83 -41.13 -33.27 40.44
C LEU A 83 -42.00 -34.51 40.19
N ALA A 84 -41.83 -35.20 39.06
CA ALA A 84 -42.53 -36.46 38.78
C ALA A 84 -42.18 -37.56 39.80
N LEU A 85 -40.89 -37.72 40.12
CA LEU A 85 -40.44 -38.66 41.16
C LEU A 85 -40.93 -38.27 42.57
N LYS A 86 -41.01 -36.97 42.89
CA LYS A 86 -41.62 -36.49 44.14
C LYS A 86 -43.14 -36.75 44.18
N GLN A 87 -43.84 -36.68 43.04
CA GLN A 87 -45.26 -37.02 42.96
C GLN A 87 -45.50 -38.53 43.10
N GLN A 88 -44.71 -39.38 42.43
CA GLN A 88 -44.74 -40.84 42.64
C GLN A 88 -44.38 -41.21 44.08
N GLY A 89 -43.31 -40.62 44.62
CA GLY A 89 -42.90 -40.76 46.03
C GLY A 89 -43.82 -40.08 47.04
N LYS A 90 -44.89 -39.41 46.59
CA LYS A 90 -46.03 -39.03 47.43
C LYS A 90 -47.18 -40.03 47.27
N ALA A 91 -47.58 -40.37 46.05
CA ALA A 91 -48.63 -41.35 45.77
C ALA A 91 -48.36 -42.71 46.42
N LEU A 92 -47.12 -43.22 46.36
CA LEU A 92 -46.71 -44.45 47.05
C LEU A 92 -46.77 -44.33 48.58
N ARG A 93 -46.57 -43.11 49.13
CA ARG A 93 -46.58 -42.84 50.57
C ARG A 93 -48.01 -42.70 51.09
N ASP A 94 -48.87 -42.04 50.33
CA ASP A 94 -50.30 -41.94 50.57
C ASP A 94 -50.95 -43.35 50.44
N SER A 95 -50.51 -44.18 49.47
CA SER A 95 -50.93 -45.58 49.34
C SER A 95 -50.42 -46.47 50.49
N LEU A 96 -49.16 -46.33 50.90
CA LEU A 96 -48.60 -47.08 52.03
C LEU A 96 -49.31 -46.70 53.35
N LYS A 97 -49.67 -45.43 53.51
CA LYS A 97 -50.46 -44.97 54.67
C LYS A 97 -51.85 -45.60 54.71
N ASN A 98 -52.48 -45.81 53.55
CA ASN A 98 -53.76 -46.54 53.45
C ASN A 98 -53.63 -48.06 53.71
N HIS A 99 -52.43 -48.62 53.74
CA HIS A 99 -52.18 -50.01 54.17
C HIS A 99 -51.72 -50.12 55.64
N ALA A 100 -51.20 -49.03 56.23
CA ALA A 100 -50.70 -49.02 57.60
C ALA A 100 -51.81 -49.22 58.67
N ASP A 101 -53.06 -48.87 58.35
CA ASP A 101 -54.21 -49.08 59.24
C ASP A 101 -54.72 -50.55 59.24
N THR A 102 -54.10 -51.48 58.47
CA THR A 102 -54.66 -52.83 58.27
C THR A 102 -53.67 -54.00 58.17
N THR A 103 -52.48 -53.93 58.78
CA THR A 103 -51.78 -55.16 59.22
C THR A 103 -50.69 -54.90 60.28
N GLU A 104 -50.88 -55.47 61.47
CA GLU A 104 -49.75 -55.81 62.35
C GLU A 104 -49.15 -57.18 61.96
N SER A 105 -47.93 -57.44 62.43
CA SER A 105 -47.15 -58.70 62.31
C SER A 105 -46.62 -59.09 60.92
N SER A 106 -45.30 -59.02 60.76
CA SER A 106 -44.44 -60.20 60.56
C SER A 106 -42.97 -59.84 60.82
N GLU A 107 -42.10 -60.83 60.99
CA GLU A 107 -40.68 -60.64 61.27
C GLU A 107 -39.80 -60.52 60.01
N LYS A 108 -38.62 -59.90 60.18
CA LYS A 108 -37.35 -60.10 59.44
C LYS A 108 -37.35 -59.88 57.91
N ASP A 109 -36.43 -59.02 57.49
CA ASP A 109 -35.42 -59.47 56.52
C ASP A 109 -34.05 -58.80 56.78
N ALA A 110 -33.08 -59.58 57.28
CA ALA A 110 -31.73 -59.09 57.61
C ALA A 110 -30.78 -59.11 56.40
N ASN A 111 -31.32 -59.26 55.19
CA ASN A 111 -30.55 -59.26 53.94
C ASN A 111 -30.34 -57.85 53.37
N ASP A 112 -31.30 -56.93 53.54
CA ASP A 112 -31.28 -55.62 52.89
C ASP A 112 -30.06 -54.78 53.30
N ASP A 113 -29.74 -54.68 54.60
CA ASP A 113 -28.54 -53.99 55.10
C ASP A 113 -27.25 -54.56 54.47
N LYS A 114 -27.20 -55.87 54.25
CA LYS A 114 -26.02 -56.60 53.75
C LYS A 114 -25.88 -56.54 52.22
N ILE A 115 -26.98 -56.28 51.51
CA ILE A 115 -26.98 -55.94 50.09
C ILE A 115 -26.61 -54.47 49.91
N ASN A 116 -27.15 -53.58 50.76
CA ASN A 116 -26.86 -52.16 50.77
C ASN A 116 -25.38 -51.86 51.08
N GLU A 117 -24.78 -52.49 52.11
CA GLU A 117 -23.36 -52.35 52.43
C GLU A 117 -22.45 -52.76 51.26
N LYS A 118 -22.77 -53.87 50.58
CA LYS A 118 -22.06 -54.31 49.37
C LYS A 118 -22.22 -53.33 48.20
N ALA A 119 -23.42 -52.77 48.00
CA ALA A 119 -23.65 -51.75 47.00
C ALA A 119 -22.85 -50.47 47.32
N GLU A 120 -22.84 -50.04 48.57
CA GLU A 120 -22.07 -48.88 49.02
C GLU A 120 -20.55 -49.10 48.85
N GLU A 121 -20.02 -50.29 49.13
CA GLU A 121 -18.63 -50.63 48.79
C GLU A 121 -18.35 -50.58 47.28
N ILE A 122 -19.25 -51.08 46.45
CA ILE A 122 -19.10 -51.05 44.98
C ILE A 122 -19.04 -49.59 44.52
N TRP A 123 -19.94 -48.74 45.00
CA TRP A 123 -19.92 -47.30 44.72
C TRP A 123 -18.66 -46.61 45.25
N LYS A 124 -18.21 -46.93 46.48
CA LYS A 124 -16.93 -46.43 47.03
C LYS A 124 -15.73 -46.83 46.17
N ARG A 125 -15.70 -48.07 45.66
CA ARG A 125 -14.65 -48.56 44.74
C ARG A 125 -14.73 -47.89 43.37
N GLU A 126 -15.92 -47.71 42.81
CA GLU A 126 -16.13 -47.05 41.52
C GLU A 126 -15.75 -45.55 41.58
N ILE A 127 -16.20 -44.83 42.62
CA ILE A 127 -15.81 -43.44 42.88
C ILE A 127 -14.30 -43.32 43.04
N LYS A 128 -13.66 -44.24 43.78
CA LYS A 128 -12.20 -44.25 43.92
C LYS A 128 -11.47 -44.43 42.58
N MET A 129 -11.95 -45.34 41.72
CA MET A 129 -11.37 -45.52 40.37
C MET A 129 -11.61 -44.31 39.47
N LYS A 130 -12.81 -43.71 39.51
CA LYS A 130 -13.13 -42.48 38.76
C LYS A 130 -12.29 -41.30 39.21
N ASN A 131 -12.15 -41.07 40.51
CA ASN A 131 -11.30 -40.02 41.06
C ASN A 131 -9.82 -40.24 40.69
N GLN A 132 -9.32 -41.48 40.72
CA GLN A 132 -7.96 -41.77 40.28
C GLN A 132 -7.78 -41.53 38.76
N ARG A 133 -8.78 -41.86 37.93
CA ARG A 133 -8.74 -41.53 36.49
C ARG A 133 -8.84 -40.02 36.22
N ILE A 134 -9.54 -39.26 37.07
CA ILE A 134 -9.55 -37.79 36.99
C ILE A 134 -8.14 -37.24 37.25
N VAL A 135 -7.46 -37.70 38.31
CA VAL A 135 -6.08 -37.27 38.61
C VAL A 135 -5.09 -37.68 37.50
N GLU A 136 -5.24 -38.88 36.91
CA GLU A 136 -4.48 -39.29 35.71
C GLU A 136 -4.67 -38.28 34.55
N LEU A 137 -5.91 -37.87 34.28
CA LEU A 137 -6.25 -36.91 33.20
C LEU A 137 -5.81 -35.48 33.51
N GLU A 138 -5.91 -35.03 34.76
CA GLU A 138 -5.43 -33.71 35.21
C GLU A 138 -3.90 -33.61 35.04
N GLN A 139 -3.17 -34.69 35.35
CA GLN A 139 -1.72 -34.77 35.13
C GLN A 139 -1.36 -34.81 33.64
N GLU A 140 -2.15 -35.52 32.82
CA GLU A 140 -1.98 -35.57 31.36
C GLU A 140 -2.23 -34.19 30.71
N ILE A 141 -3.28 -33.48 31.12
CA ILE A 141 -3.58 -32.11 30.71
C ILE A 141 -2.46 -31.15 31.13
N ALA A 142 -2.01 -31.18 32.39
CA ALA A 142 -0.91 -30.34 32.86
C ALA A 142 0.42 -30.61 32.11
N SER A 143 0.65 -31.86 31.70
CA SER A 143 1.78 -32.24 30.84
C SER A 143 1.65 -31.65 29.44
N MET A 144 0.46 -31.77 28.81
CA MET A 144 0.19 -31.16 27.51
C MET A 144 0.29 -29.63 27.54
N GLU A 145 -0.24 -28.97 28.57
CA GLU A 145 -0.09 -27.52 28.76
C GLU A 145 1.37 -27.11 28.92
N SER A 146 2.15 -27.86 29.69
CA SER A 146 3.60 -27.65 29.85
C SER A 146 4.35 -27.82 28.53
N PHE A 147 3.97 -28.82 27.72
CA PHE A 147 4.53 -29.06 26.40
C PHE A 147 4.16 -27.95 25.41
N LEU A 148 2.88 -27.56 25.33
CA LEU A 148 2.42 -26.46 24.47
C LEU A 148 3.07 -25.13 24.86
N ARG A 149 3.18 -24.83 26.15
CA ARG A 149 3.84 -23.62 26.69
C ARG A 149 5.36 -23.56 26.41
N LYS A 150 5.98 -24.70 26.06
CA LYS A 150 7.39 -24.80 25.64
C LYS A 150 7.58 -24.79 24.11
N ASN A 151 6.64 -25.35 23.36
CA ASN A 151 6.71 -25.43 21.89
C ASN A 151 6.08 -24.22 21.17
N VAL A 152 5.18 -23.49 21.83
CA VAL A 152 4.85 -22.12 21.41
C VAL A 152 6.05 -21.25 21.74
N ASP A 153 6.75 -20.77 20.70
CA ASP A 153 7.77 -19.73 20.82
C ASP A 153 7.13 -18.41 21.29
N ALA A 154 6.86 -18.31 22.59
CA ALA A 154 6.28 -17.12 23.20
C ALA A 154 7.17 -15.88 22.99
N GLN A 155 8.48 -16.09 22.75
CA GLN A 155 9.39 -15.03 22.34
C GLN A 155 9.15 -14.57 20.90
N ARG A 156 9.08 -15.51 19.94
CA ARG A 156 8.78 -15.19 18.53
C ARG A 156 7.42 -14.52 18.38
N MET A 157 6.42 -14.94 19.16
CA MET A 157 5.11 -14.27 19.21
C MET A 157 5.23 -12.83 19.70
N ARG A 158 5.93 -12.57 20.83
CA ARG A 158 6.17 -11.20 21.33
C ARG A 158 6.99 -10.33 20.37
N ASP A 159 7.89 -10.92 19.59
CA ASP A 159 8.70 -10.15 18.63
C ASP A 159 7.96 -9.90 17.31
N LEU A 160 7.02 -10.78 16.92
CA LEU A 160 6.03 -10.51 15.88
C LEU A 160 5.02 -9.44 16.32
N GLU A 161 4.52 -9.49 17.56
CA GLU A 161 3.64 -8.50 18.18
C GLU A 161 4.26 -7.09 18.11
N LYS A 162 5.48 -6.90 18.65
CA LYS A 162 6.25 -5.65 18.50
C LYS A 162 6.52 -5.25 17.04
N THR A 163 6.47 -6.18 16.09
CA THR A 163 6.66 -5.89 14.65
C THR A 163 5.35 -5.48 13.99
N ILE A 164 4.22 -5.99 14.47
CA ILE A 164 2.88 -5.52 14.12
C ILE A 164 2.68 -4.11 14.70
N ASP A 165 2.96 -3.88 15.98
CA ASP A 165 2.79 -2.58 16.64
C ASP A 165 3.51 -1.45 15.89
N ARG A 166 4.80 -1.64 15.58
CA ARG A 166 5.60 -0.66 14.80
C ARG A 166 5.04 -0.42 13.40
N ARG A 167 4.43 -1.43 12.77
CA ARG A 167 3.77 -1.29 11.46
C ARG A 167 2.46 -0.54 11.60
N SER A 168 1.67 -0.81 12.65
CA SER A 168 0.44 -0.08 12.95
C SER A 168 0.70 1.40 13.24
N SER A 169 1.72 1.73 14.03
CA SER A 169 2.16 3.13 14.23
C SER A 169 2.56 3.79 12.91
N ARG A 170 3.34 3.09 12.06
CA ARG A 170 3.75 3.63 10.76
C ARG A 170 2.59 3.73 9.75
N ILE A 171 1.54 2.94 9.90
CA ILE A 171 0.30 3.07 9.12
C ILE A 171 -0.44 4.33 9.55
N ALA A 172 -0.63 4.55 10.86
CA ALA A 172 -1.26 5.77 11.38
C ALA A 172 -0.50 7.05 10.95
N GLU A 173 0.84 7.06 11.07
CA GLU A 173 1.68 8.16 10.56
C GLU A 173 1.47 8.44 9.06
N LEU A 174 1.19 7.41 8.25
CA LEU A 174 0.93 7.57 6.82
C LEU A 174 -0.51 8.02 6.56
N GLU A 175 -1.49 7.51 7.31
CA GLU A 175 -2.89 7.93 7.26
C GLU A 175 -3.02 9.43 7.62
N ASP A 176 -2.34 9.90 8.66
CA ASP A 176 -2.25 11.32 9.03
C ASP A 176 -1.72 12.17 7.85
N THR A 177 -0.59 11.78 7.23
CA THR A 177 -0.03 12.51 6.08
C THR A 177 -0.91 12.45 4.82
N VAL A 178 -1.75 11.42 4.66
CA VAL A 178 -2.72 11.35 3.57
C VAL A 178 -3.89 12.29 3.83
N GLU A 179 -4.37 12.41 5.07
CA GLU A 179 -5.42 13.39 5.41
C GLU A 179 -4.92 14.84 5.27
N GLU A 180 -3.66 15.13 5.61
CA GLU A 180 -3.01 16.42 5.30
C GLU A 180 -2.99 16.71 3.79
N LEU A 181 -2.55 15.75 2.95
CA LEU A 181 -2.52 15.89 1.50
C LEU A 181 -3.92 16.04 0.88
N GLU A 182 -4.92 15.32 1.39
CA GLU A 182 -6.30 15.56 1.02
C GLU A 182 -6.77 16.96 1.44
N GLY A 183 -6.32 17.47 2.58
CA GLY A 183 -6.58 18.83 3.07
C GLY A 183 -6.12 19.90 2.07
N PHE A 184 -4.86 19.82 1.64
CA PHE A 184 -4.32 20.71 0.59
C PHE A 184 -5.11 20.59 -0.71
N LEU A 185 -5.35 19.37 -1.21
CA LEU A 185 -6.11 19.14 -2.44
C LEU A 185 -7.56 19.66 -2.38
N LYS A 186 -8.21 19.65 -1.20
CA LYS A 186 -9.56 20.21 -0.99
C LYS A 186 -9.57 21.75 -1.11
N GLU A 187 -8.51 22.41 -0.64
CA GLU A 187 -8.35 23.87 -0.73
C GLU A 187 -7.91 24.32 -2.13
N ASP A 188 -6.94 23.66 -2.77
CA ASP A 188 -6.56 23.89 -4.17
C ASP A 188 -7.77 23.76 -5.11
N MET A 189 -8.59 22.72 -4.90
CA MET A 189 -9.83 22.52 -5.66
C MET A 189 -10.92 23.54 -5.35
N LYS A 190 -10.85 24.25 -4.21
CA LYS A 190 -11.71 25.39 -3.87
C LYS A 190 -11.20 26.67 -4.54
N GLU A 191 -9.92 27.02 -4.41
CA GLU A 191 -9.32 28.16 -5.12
C GLU A 191 -9.53 28.03 -6.63
N MET A 192 -9.27 26.86 -7.23
CA MET A 192 -9.53 26.62 -8.65
C MET A 192 -11.02 26.75 -9.03
N ARG A 193 -11.98 26.53 -8.11
CA ARG A 193 -13.42 26.82 -8.37
C ARG A 193 -13.69 28.33 -8.32
N ASP A 194 -13.12 29.02 -7.34
CA ASP A 194 -13.33 30.46 -7.14
C ASP A 194 -12.66 31.28 -8.27
N LEU A 195 -11.46 30.89 -8.72
CA LEU A 195 -10.80 31.43 -9.91
C LEU A 195 -11.61 31.19 -11.20
N ARG A 196 -12.21 29.99 -11.38
CA ARG A 196 -13.09 29.71 -12.53
C ARG A 196 -14.38 30.55 -12.49
N TYR A 197 -14.90 30.85 -11.30
CA TYR A 197 -16.02 31.76 -11.14
C TYR A 197 -15.64 33.20 -11.48
N GLN A 198 -14.50 33.69 -10.97
CA GLN A 198 -13.97 35.02 -11.28
C GLN A 198 -13.70 35.21 -12.78
N VAL A 199 -12.99 34.28 -13.44
CA VAL A 199 -12.77 34.29 -14.90
C VAL A 199 -14.08 34.28 -15.69
N SER A 200 -15.15 33.66 -15.16
CA SER A 200 -16.47 33.68 -15.78
C SER A 200 -17.16 35.05 -15.65
N LEU A 201 -17.02 35.73 -14.52
CA LEU A 201 -17.50 37.11 -14.32
C LEU A 201 -16.73 38.09 -15.22
N ASP A 202 -15.40 38.00 -15.25
CA ASP A 202 -14.55 38.88 -16.04
C ASP A 202 -14.81 38.69 -17.54
N LYS A 203 -15.03 37.45 -18.00
CA LYS A 203 -15.46 37.17 -19.37
C LYS A 203 -16.82 37.81 -19.71
N GLU A 204 -17.77 37.81 -18.77
CA GLU A 204 -19.05 38.50 -18.97
C GLU A 204 -18.89 40.03 -18.98
N HIS A 205 -17.96 40.57 -18.17
CA HIS A 205 -17.59 41.99 -18.17
C HIS A 205 -16.96 42.41 -19.50
N ILE A 206 -15.98 41.65 -19.98
CA ILE A 206 -15.32 41.87 -21.28
C ILE A 206 -16.37 41.86 -22.40
N MET A 207 -17.25 40.85 -22.45
CA MET A 207 -18.33 40.79 -23.44
C MET A 207 -19.29 42.00 -23.37
N LYS A 208 -19.54 42.55 -22.18
CA LYS A 208 -20.33 43.79 -22.00
C LYS A 208 -19.57 45.02 -22.54
N MET A 209 -18.27 45.12 -22.28
CA MET A 209 -17.39 46.19 -22.79
C MET A 209 -17.21 46.13 -24.31
N GLU A 210 -16.90 44.96 -24.89
CA GLU A 210 -16.82 44.75 -26.34
C GLU A 210 -18.11 45.20 -27.03
N LYS A 211 -19.27 44.83 -26.49
CA LYS A 211 -20.58 45.22 -27.01
C LYS A 211 -20.89 46.71 -26.80
N TRP A 212 -20.24 47.39 -25.85
CA TRP A 212 -20.31 48.84 -25.71
C TRP A 212 -19.41 49.55 -26.74
N ILE A 213 -18.17 49.09 -26.89
CA ILE A 213 -17.20 49.57 -27.90
C ILE A 213 -17.78 49.43 -29.31
N GLN A 214 -18.35 48.26 -29.65
CA GLN A 214 -18.99 48.02 -30.96
C GLN A 214 -20.14 49.03 -31.24
N ARG A 215 -20.98 49.34 -30.24
CA ARG A 215 -22.04 50.36 -30.41
C ARG A 215 -21.45 51.76 -30.60
N ASN A 216 -20.48 52.15 -29.77
CA ASN A 216 -19.87 53.48 -29.85
C ASN A 216 -19.10 53.67 -31.16
N ASN A 217 -18.39 52.65 -31.65
CA ASN A 217 -17.71 52.72 -32.94
C ASN A 217 -18.72 52.89 -34.10
N LEU A 218 -19.88 52.21 -34.06
CA LEU A 218 -20.95 52.41 -35.04
C LEU A 218 -21.58 53.81 -34.97
N ILE A 219 -21.73 54.38 -33.76
CA ILE A 219 -22.25 55.74 -33.55
C ILE A 219 -21.24 56.78 -34.04
N ASN A 220 -19.98 56.67 -33.64
CA ASN A 220 -18.90 57.59 -33.98
C ASN A 220 -18.65 57.61 -35.49
N VAL A 221 -18.54 56.45 -36.15
CA VAL A 221 -18.41 56.37 -37.61
C VAL A 221 -19.61 57.03 -38.33
N GLY A 222 -20.80 57.03 -37.74
CA GLY A 222 -21.96 57.78 -38.23
C GLY A 222 -21.80 59.30 -38.10
N ILE A 223 -21.30 59.77 -36.95
CA ILE A 223 -21.02 61.19 -36.65
C ILE A 223 -19.88 61.72 -37.52
N ASP A 224 -18.77 60.99 -37.59
CA ASP A 224 -17.59 61.32 -38.39
C ASP A 224 -17.96 61.42 -39.87
N LYS A 225 -18.74 60.45 -40.39
CA LYS A 225 -19.24 60.49 -41.77
C LYS A 225 -20.19 61.67 -42.03
N ALA A 226 -21.05 62.03 -41.06
CA ALA A 226 -21.90 63.20 -41.19
C ALA A 226 -21.07 64.51 -41.21
N ARG A 227 -20.02 64.59 -40.38
CA ARG A 227 -19.11 65.75 -40.32
C ARG A 227 -18.23 65.86 -41.56
N ILE A 228 -17.77 64.75 -42.14
CA ILE A 228 -17.07 64.72 -43.43
C ILE A 228 -17.97 65.30 -44.53
N ILE A 229 -19.22 64.84 -44.64
CA ILE A 229 -20.18 65.35 -45.64
C ILE A 229 -20.52 66.84 -45.44
N GLU A 230 -20.44 67.36 -44.21
CA GLU A 230 -20.59 68.79 -43.92
C GLU A 230 -19.36 69.59 -44.38
N LEU A 231 -18.15 69.11 -44.08
CA LEU A 231 -16.88 69.70 -44.50
C LEU A 231 -16.74 69.71 -46.03
N GLU A 232 -17.06 68.60 -46.70
CA GLU A 232 -17.08 68.49 -48.17
C GLU A 232 -17.97 69.58 -48.80
N LYS A 233 -19.18 69.81 -48.26
CA LYS A 233 -20.08 70.88 -48.74
C LYS A 233 -19.53 72.28 -48.53
N MET A 234 -18.83 72.52 -47.41
CA MET A 234 -18.15 73.80 -47.19
C MET A 234 -17.00 73.98 -48.20
N VAL A 235 -16.18 72.95 -48.45
CA VAL A 235 -15.12 73.00 -49.45
C VAL A 235 -15.70 73.27 -50.84
N THR A 236 -16.74 72.55 -51.27
CA THR A 236 -17.40 72.82 -52.58
C THR A 236 -17.93 74.24 -52.69
N SER A 237 -18.52 74.81 -51.62
CA SER A 237 -19.03 76.19 -51.67
C SER A 237 -17.92 77.25 -51.65
N LEU A 238 -16.79 76.97 -50.99
CA LEU A 238 -15.57 77.80 -51.07
C LEU A 238 -14.93 77.73 -52.47
N GLU A 239 -14.84 76.54 -53.07
CA GLU A 239 -14.38 76.41 -54.45
C GLU A 239 -15.28 77.18 -55.43
N ASP A 240 -16.61 77.08 -55.29
CA ASP A 240 -17.55 77.83 -56.13
C ASP A 240 -17.43 79.34 -55.94
N TYR A 241 -17.12 79.80 -54.73
CA TYR A 241 -16.78 81.20 -54.47
C TYR A 241 -15.50 81.61 -55.20
N VAL A 242 -14.41 80.82 -55.09
CA VAL A 242 -13.13 81.06 -55.78
C VAL A 242 -13.32 81.09 -57.31
N ARG A 243 -14.07 80.12 -57.86
CA ARG A 243 -14.44 80.04 -59.28
C ARG A 243 -15.23 81.28 -59.73
N LYS A 244 -16.27 81.66 -58.96
CA LYS A 244 -17.18 82.77 -59.30
C LYS A 244 -16.50 84.14 -59.27
N HIS A 245 -15.50 84.33 -58.40
CA HIS A 245 -14.81 85.61 -58.24
C HIS A 245 -13.58 85.79 -59.16
N ASP A 246 -13.30 84.86 -60.10
CA ASP A 246 -12.13 84.88 -61.00
C ASP A 246 -10.82 85.14 -60.24
N ILE A 247 -10.64 84.52 -59.07
CA ILE A 247 -9.52 84.85 -58.18
C ILE A 247 -8.18 84.56 -58.87
N ASP A 248 -8.08 83.49 -59.68
CA ASP A 248 -6.90 83.20 -60.50
C ASP A 248 -6.69 84.18 -61.65
N GLY A 249 -7.75 84.77 -62.21
CA GLY A 249 -7.64 85.83 -63.22
C GLY A 249 -7.29 87.18 -62.61
N LEU A 250 -7.80 87.49 -61.42
CA LEU A 250 -7.36 88.63 -60.61
C LEU A 250 -5.88 88.47 -60.21
N LYS A 251 -5.46 87.28 -59.75
CA LYS A 251 -4.06 86.97 -59.44
C LYS A 251 -3.14 87.16 -60.65
N ARG A 252 -3.52 86.67 -61.84
CA ARG A 252 -2.77 86.94 -63.08
C ARG A 252 -2.75 88.42 -63.47
N LYS A 253 -3.85 89.16 -63.31
CA LYS A 253 -3.91 90.63 -63.55
C LYS A 253 -3.10 91.44 -62.53
N LEU A 254 -2.85 90.88 -61.35
CA LEU A 254 -2.01 91.48 -60.31
C LEU A 254 -0.53 91.18 -60.61
N GLN A 255 -0.20 89.93 -60.94
CA GLN A 255 1.13 89.50 -61.38
C GLN A 255 1.63 90.18 -62.68
N ASP A 256 0.72 90.44 -63.63
CA ASP A 256 1.02 91.25 -64.83
C ASP A 256 1.36 92.71 -64.47
N ARG A 257 0.72 93.27 -63.44
CA ARG A 257 1.03 94.61 -62.92
C ARG A 257 2.33 94.63 -62.12
N GLU A 258 2.63 93.60 -61.33
CA GLU A 258 3.91 93.43 -60.63
C GLU A 258 5.05 93.40 -61.67
N CYS A 259 4.99 92.51 -62.66
CA CYS A 259 5.92 92.48 -63.79
C CYS A 259 6.03 93.82 -64.54
N LYS A 260 4.96 94.63 -64.57
CA LYS A 260 4.96 95.96 -65.21
C LYS A 260 5.59 97.04 -64.32
N ILE A 261 5.43 96.94 -63.00
CA ILE A 261 6.11 97.77 -62.01
C ILE A 261 7.61 97.47 -62.05
N ASP A 262 8.01 96.19 -62.03
CA ASP A 262 9.42 95.78 -62.17
C ASP A 262 10.08 96.39 -63.41
N GLN A 263 9.38 96.38 -64.57
CA GLN A 263 9.86 97.01 -65.80
C GLN A 263 10.04 98.53 -65.66
N LEU A 264 9.11 99.21 -64.97
CA LEU A 264 9.18 100.65 -64.76
C LEU A 264 10.27 101.02 -63.73
N GLU A 265 10.45 100.24 -62.67
CA GLU A 265 11.53 100.42 -61.69
C GLU A 265 12.91 100.17 -62.31
N ASN A 266 13.04 99.20 -63.22
CA ASN A 266 14.26 99.01 -64.00
C ASN A 266 14.52 100.17 -64.98
N GLN A 267 13.47 100.73 -65.60
CA GLN A 267 13.61 101.94 -66.45
C GLN A 267 13.98 103.18 -65.63
N ILE A 268 13.39 103.38 -64.45
CA ILE A 268 13.74 104.42 -63.49
C ILE A 268 15.18 104.22 -63.00
N SER A 269 15.61 102.98 -62.75
CA SER A 269 16.99 102.64 -62.37
C SER A 269 18.00 102.91 -63.49
N GLU A 270 17.64 102.67 -64.75
CA GLU A 270 18.46 103.08 -65.90
C GLU A 270 18.52 104.60 -66.05
N LEU A 271 17.41 105.30 -65.89
CA LEU A 271 17.36 106.76 -65.96
C LEU A 271 18.16 107.39 -64.82
N ASN A 272 18.05 106.86 -63.60
CA ASN A 272 18.87 107.27 -62.46
C ASN A 272 20.35 106.98 -62.69
N LYS A 273 20.73 105.82 -63.26
CA LYS A 273 22.14 105.58 -63.66
C LYS A 273 22.63 106.57 -64.71
N LYS A 274 21.80 106.92 -65.70
CA LYS A 274 22.11 107.95 -66.70
C LYS A 274 22.26 109.34 -66.05
N LEU A 275 21.40 109.66 -65.07
CA LEU A 275 21.47 110.90 -64.29
C LEU A 275 22.73 110.95 -63.41
N SER A 276 23.03 109.90 -62.64
CA SER A 276 24.27 109.75 -61.86
C SER A 276 25.50 109.89 -62.75
N SER A 277 25.58 109.18 -63.88
CA SER A 277 26.72 109.31 -64.82
C SER A 277 26.83 110.70 -65.46
N SER A 278 25.75 111.49 -65.48
CA SER A 278 25.75 112.90 -65.90
C SER A 278 26.14 113.87 -64.77
N GLN A 279 25.97 113.46 -63.51
CA GLN A 279 26.20 114.29 -62.31
C GLN A 279 27.56 114.01 -61.65
N GLU A 280 28.10 112.80 -61.77
CA GLU A 280 29.44 112.40 -61.32
C GLU A 280 30.57 113.02 -62.17
N TYR A 281 30.24 113.66 -63.29
CA TYR A 281 31.18 114.46 -64.11
C TYR A 281 31.06 115.99 -63.91
N LYS A 282 30.63 116.47 -62.72
CA LYS A 282 31.07 117.78 -62.16
C LYS A 282 30.67 118.00 -60.69
N SER A 283 31.50 117.53 -59.76
CA SER A 283 31.68 118.19 -58.45
C SER A 283 33.07 117.91 -57.87
N ALA A 284 34.01 118.82 -58.14
CA ALA A 284 35.33 118.86 -57.52
C ALA A 284 35.63 120.31 -57.09
N ARG A 285 36.16 120.49 -55.90
CA ARG A 285 36.42 121.81 -55.28
C ARG A 285 37.75 122.40 -55.77
N ASP A 286 37.87 123.73 -55.84
CA ASP A 286 38.62 124.49 -54.81
C ASP A 286 38.80 126.00 -55.13
N MET A 287 38.52 126.84 -54.12
CA MET A 287 39.17 128.14 -53.85
C MET A 287 39.01 129.26 -54.94
N PRO A 288 39.63 130.45 -54.83
CA PRO A 288 39.05 131.51 -53.97
C PRO A 288 39.03 132.96 -54.53
N LYS A 289 38.14 133.80 -53.96
CA LYS A 289 38.19 135.29 -53.87
C LYS A 289 38.17 136.15 -55.16
N LYS A 290 37.33 137.21 -55.11
CA LYS A 290 37.40 138.47 -55.90
C LYS A 290 37.19 138.34 -57.43
N SER A 291 36.88 139.41 -58.20
CA SER A 291 36.12 140.66 -57.94
C SER A 291 35.98 141.48 -59.25
N VAL A 292 34.98 142.37 -59.31
CA VAL A 292 34.98 143.65 -60.09
C VAL A 292 34.77 143.58 -61.63
N LEU A 293 33.64 144.18 -62.03
CA LEU A 293 33.34 145.09 -63.16
C LEU A 293 33.63 144.76 -64.66
N THR A 294 32.59 145.11 -65.45
CA THR A 294 32.58 145.84 -66.75
C THR A 294 33.13 145.25 -68.06
N ASP A 295 32.18 145.17 -69.01
CA ASP A 295 32.19 145.75 -70.37
C ASP A 295 32.93 145.08 -71.56
N ASP A 296 32.18 145.16 -72.67
CA ASP A 296 32.56 145.30 -74.09
C ASP A 296 33.05 144.13 -74.97
N ILE A 297 32.53 144.16 -76.22
CA ILE A 297 33.15 143.74 -77.51
C ILE A 297 33.41 142.21 -77.76
N VAL A 298 33.28 141.63 -78.98
CA VAL A 298 32.36 141.73 -80.15
C VAL A 298 32.83 140.74 -81.26
N ALA A 299 31.95 140.38 -82.22
CA ALA A 299 32.22 139.86 -83.59
C ALA A 299 32.43 138.36 -83.89
N HIS A 300 32.20 138.04 -85.19
CA HIS A 300 32.38 136.77 -85.95
C HIS A 300 31.34 135.66 -85.68
N LYS A 301 30.42 135.27 -86.59
CA LYS A 301 30.33 135.31 -88.08
C LYS A 301 31.42 134.47 -88.80
N PRO A 302 31.16 133.84 -89.97
CA PRO A 302 30.33 134.40 -91.05
C PRO A 302 29.34 133.44 -91.77
N GLU A 303 28.60 134.03 -92.74
CA GLU A 303 28.20 133.49 -94.07
C GLU A 303 27.40 132.18 -94.19
N GLU A 304 26.56 131.96 -95.22
CA GLU A 304 26.17 132.72 -96.43
C GLU A 304 24.67 132.39 -96.72
N LYS A 305 23.86 133.15 -97.47
CA LYS A 305 24.01 134.44 -98.17
C LYS A 305 23.15 135.51 -97.41
N GLU A 306 22.36 136.46 -97.93
CA GLU A 306 22.08 136.97 -99.30
C GLU A 306 21.55 138.42 -99.21
N GLU A 307 22.23 139.39 -99.83
CA GLU A 307 21.81 140.81 -99.86
C GLU A 307 22.58 141.60 -100.95
N GLU A 308 21.88 142.12 -101.95
CA GLU A 308 22.27 143.21 -102.87
C GLU A 308 20.98 143.64 -103.63
N MET A 309 20.76 144.86 -104.10
CA MET A 309 21.66 146.00 -104.32
C MET A 309 20.99 147.34 -103.93
N LYS A 310 21.77 148.41 -103.91
CA LYS A 310 21.46 149.73 -103.34
C LYS A 310 20.94 150.76 -104.36
N ASP A 311 20.15 151.71 -103.83
CA ASP A 311 20.04 153.14 -104.21
C ASP A 311 19.42 153.60 -105.56
N ILE A 312 18.49 154.56 -105.42
CA ILE A 312 18.12 155.67 -106.34
C ILE A 312 17.36 155.33 -107.64
N ILE A 313 16.05 155.57 -107.62
CA ILE A 313 15.37 156.65 -108.40
C ILE A 313 14.06 157.03 -107.66
N ASP A 314 13.59 158.27 -107.87
CA ASP A 314 12.56 158.97 -107.08
C ASP A 314 11.16 159.00 -107.76
N ILE A 315 10.18 159.65 -107.11
CA ILE A 315 8.94 160.23 -107.67
C ILE A 315 7.64 159.36 -107.60
N VAL A 316 6.90 159.60 -106.50
CA VAL A 316 5.43 159.92 -106.45
C VAL A 316 4.34 158.84 -106.19
N LEU A 317 3.75 158.98 -104.99
CA LEU A 317 2.33 158.88 -104.57
C LEU A 317 1.62 157.55 -104.20
N LYS A 318 0.76 157.72 -103.16
CA LYS A 318 -0.36 156.89 -102.65
C LYS A 318 0.01 155.63 -101.85
N GLU A 319 -0.35 155.51 -100.57
CA GLU A 319 -1.64 155.61 -99.83
C GLU A 319 -2.36 154.26 -99.70
N ASP A 320 -2.98 154.06 -98.53
CA ASP A 320 -3.69 152.87 -98.03
C ASP A 320 -2.93 151.53 -97.94
N ASN A 321 -2.54 151.16 -96.71
CA ASN A 321 -3.28 150.13 -95.98
C ASN A 321 -3.02 150.18 -94.46
N ARG A 322 -4.08 150.30 -93.65
CA ARG A 322 -4.08 150.12 -92.18
C ARG A 322 -5.03 148.96 -91.85
N LEU A 323 -4.56 147.81 -91.32
CA LEU A 323 -5.48 146.85 -90.63
C LEU A 323 -4.88 145.62 -89.88
N GLN A 324 -3.57 145.37 -89.85
CA GLN A 324 -3.04 144.06 -89.35
C GLN A 324 -2.63 144.03 -87.86
N GLU A 325 -1.95 145.05 -87.33
CA GLU A 325 -1.10 144.91 -86.12
C GLU A 325 -1.87 144.88 -84.77
N CYS A 326 -2.97 145.63 -84.63
CA CYS A 326 -3.71 145.72 -83.35
C CYS A 326 -4.38 144.42 -82.87
N LYS A 327 -4.51 143.38 -83.70
CA LYS A 327 -5.19 142.12 -83.32
C LYS A 327 -4.27 141.07 -82.68
N GLN A 328 -2.95 141.26 -82.77
CA GLN A 328 -2.00 140.22 -82.40
C GLN A 328 -1.58 140.32 -80.91
N GLU A 329 -1.47 141.54 -80.38
CA GLU A 329 -1.10 141.77 -78.97
C GLU A 329 -2.22 141.39 -77.98
N GLU A 330 -3.49 141.61 -78.35
CA GLU A 330 -4.64 141.35 -77.47
C GLU A 330 -4.88 139.85 -77.27
N ASN A 331 -4.72 139.03 -78.33
CA ASN A 331 -4.74 137.57 -78.24
C ASN A 331 -3.64 137.02 -77.33
N LEU A 332 -2.41 137.54 -77.42
CA LEU A 332 -1.30 137.11 -76.57
C LEU A 332 -1.58 137.39 -75.07
N LYS A 333 -2.24 138.51 -74.75
CA LYS A 333 -2.70 138.84 -73.38
C LYS A 333 -3.80 137.92 -72.85
N ILE A 334 -4.59 137.30 -73.73
CA ILE A 334 -5.60 136.30 -73.34
C ILE A 334 -4.92 134.94 -73.13
N GLU A 335 -4.10 134.48 -74.08
CA GLU A 335 -3.40 133.20 -74.00
C GLU A 335 -2.46 133.11 -72.77
N LEU A 336 -1.75 134.20 -72.44
CA LEU A 336 -0.88 134.27 -71.28
C LEU A 336 -1.69 134.17 -69.97
N ARG A 337 -2.87 134.82 -69.90
CA ARG A 337 -3.78 134.73 -68.75
C ARG A 337 -4.39 133.34 -68.60
N GLU A 338 -4.71 132.67 -69.70
CA GLU A 338 -5.13 131.26 -69.69
C GLU A 338 -4.01 130.33 -69.23
N LYS A 339 -2.76 130.58 -69.63
CA LYS A 339 -1.60 129.80 -69.15
C LYS A 339 -1.34 130.02 -67.66
N GLU A 340 -1.51 131.25 -67.16
CA GLU A 340 -1.43 131.54 -65.73
C GLU A 340 -2.56 130.87 -64.92
N GLN A 341 -3.78 130.86 -65.46
CA GLN A 341 -4.92 130.15 -64.87
C GLN A 341 -4.68 128.63 -64.81
N LYS A 342 -4.26 128.02 -65.93
CA LYS A 342 -3.88 126.60 -66.02
C LYS A 342 -2.70 126.25 -65.10
N MET A 343 -1.77 127.19 -64.86
CA MET A 343 -0.66 127.01 -63.93
C MET A 343 -1.13 127.00 -62.46
N LYS A 344 -2.13 127.80 -62.09
CA LYS A 344 -2.75 127.78 -60.76
C LYS A 344 -3.58 126.53 -60.52
N GLU A 345 -4.32 126.09 -61.54
CA GLU A 345 -5.04 124.81 -61.53
C GLU A 345 -4.06 123.64 -61.38
N MET A 346 -2.99 123.59 -62.17
CA MET A 346 -1.92 122.59 -62.04
C MET A 346 -1.23 122.63 -60.66
N GLY A 347 -1.01 123.82 -60.09
CA GLY A 347 -0.47 123.98 -58.74
C GLY A 347 -1.39 123.43 -57.64
N HIS A 348 -2.71 123.59 -57.79
CA HIS A 348 -3.70 122.95 -56.91
C HIS A 348 -3.71 121.43 -57.10
N ASP A 349 -3.62 120.95 -58.34
CA ASP A 349 -3.57 119.54 -58.71
C ASP A 349 -2.32 118.83 -58.13
N ILE A 350 -1.18 119.51 -58.11
CA ILE A 350 0.07 119.05 -57.48
C ILE A 350 -0.11 119.02 -55.95
N SER A 351 -0.59 120.12 -55.35
CA SER A 351 -0.84 120.18 -53.91
C SER A 351 -1.80 119.09 -53.43
N GLU A 352 -2.87 118.79 -54.18
CA GLU A 352 -3.80 117.70 -53.83
C GLU A 352 -3.14 116.31 -53.95
N LYS A 353 -2.22 116.12 -54.91
CA LYS A 353 -1.43 114.89 -55.06
C LYS A 353 -0.41 114.73 -53.92
N ASP A 354 0.31 115.78 -53.55
CA ASP A 354 1.24 115.76 -52.41
C ASP A 354 0.50 115.45 -51.10
N ASN A 355 -0.67 116.06 -50.88
CA ASN A 355 -1.56 115.76 -49.73
C ASN A 355 -2.16 114.33 -49.75
N LYS A 356 -2.13 113.63 -50.89
CA LYS A 356 -2.48 112.20 -50.99
C LYS A 356 -1.26 111.31 -50.78
N ILE A 357 -0.10 111.69 -51.33
CA ILE A 357 1.19 111.02 -51.12
C ILE A 357 1.51 110.95 -49.62
N GLN A 358 1.45 112.07 -48.89
CA GLN A 358 1.68 112.09 -47.44
C GLN A 358 0.73 111.18 -46.65
N LYS A 359 -0.52 110.99 -47.12
CA LYS A 359 -1.47 110.06 -46.48
C LYS A 359 -1.10 108.60 -46.73
N TYR A 360 -0.59 108.26 -47.92
CA TYR A 360 -0.09 106.93 -48.21
C TYR A 360 1.24 106.65 -47.49
N GLU A 361 2.16 107.62 -47.42
CA GLU A 361 3.40 107.53 -46.63
C GLU A 361 3.09 107.27 -45.15
N GLN A 362 2.15 108.03 -44.56
CA GLN A 362 1.71 107.83 -43.18
C GLN A 362 1.07 106.45 -42.96
N GLN A 363 0.30 105.94 -43.93
CA GLN A 363 -0.28 104.59 -43.88
C GLN A 363 0.77 103.49 -44.02
N ILE A 364 1.79 103.67 -44.87
CA ILE A 364 2.93 102.75 -45.02
C ILE A 364 3.70 102.67 -43.70
N ILE A 365 3.98 103.80 -43.06
CA ILE A 365 4.62 103.85 -41.74
C ILE A 365 3.75 103.16 -40.68
N GLU A 366 2.43 103.34 -40.71
CA GLU A 366 1.52 102.64 -39.77
C GLU A 366 1.46 101.12 -40.03
N GLN A 367 1.57 100.67 -41.29
CA GLN A 367 1.66 99.26 -41.66
C GLN A 367 3.00 98.65 -41.22
N GLN A 368 4.13 99.32 -41.48
CA GLN A 368 5.46 98.89 -41.04
C GLN A 368 5.54 98.75 -39.51
N ASN A 369 4.97 99.70 -38.76
CA ASN A 369 4.90 99.62 -37.30
C ASN A 369 3.95 98.52 -36.77
N LYS A 370 3.06 97.97 -37.60
CA LYS A 370 2.24 96.79 -37.25
C LYS A 370 2.95 95.50 -37.61
N ILE A 371 3.67 95.46 -38.72
CA ILE A 371 4.51 94.32 -39.12
C ILE A 371 5.60 94.09 -38.06
N LEU A 372 6.36 95.12 -37.69
CA LEU A 372 7.39 95.04 -36.64
C LEU A 372 6.86 94.47 -35.32
N LYS A 373 5.64 94.87 -34.91
CA LYS A 373 5.00 94.33 -33.70
C LYS A 373 4.55 92.88 -33.84
N MET A 374 4.14 92.46 -35.04
CA MET A 374 3.84 91.05 -35.29
C MET A 374 5.12 90.21 -35.29
N GLU A 375 6.20 90.71 -35.90
CA GLU A 375 7.53 90.07 -35.88
C GLU A 375 8.07 89.95 -34.44
N GLU A 376 7.92 91.00 -33.62
CA GLU A 376 8.24 91.02 -32.18
C GLU A 376 7.44 89.93 -31.42
N THR A 377 6.11 89.87 -31.57
CA THR A 377 5.31 88.81 -30.93
C THR A 377 5.56 87.40 -31.46
N ILE A 378 6.03 87.25 -32.71
CA ILE A 378 6.41 85.95 -33.27
C ILE A 378 7.71 85.49 -32.63
N ALA A 379 8.70 86.38 -32.47
CA ALA A 379 9.94 86.07 -31.76
C ALA A 379 9.67 85.70 -30.28
N GLU A 380 8.80 86.42 -29.58
CA GLU A 380 8.37 86.09 -28.21
C GLU A 380 7.75 84.67 -28.13
N MET A 381 6.85 84.32 -29.06
CA MET A 381 6.25 82.97 -29.10
C MET A 381 7.23 81.87 -29.51
N GLU A 382 8.21 82.17 -30.37
CA GLU A 382 9.27 81.22 -30.73
C GLU A 382 10.23 80.99 -29.54
N GLU A 383 10.54 82.04 -28.76
CA GLU A 383 11.34 81.94 -27.53
C GLU A 383 10.60 81.17 -26.43
N GLU A 384 9.31 81.47 -26.16
CA GLU A 384 8.48 80.69 -25.21
C GLU A 384 8.43 79.18 -25.57
N LEU A 385 8.40 78.84 -26.87
CA LEU A 385 8.43 77.44 -27.32
C LEU A 385 9.78 76.76 -27.05
N TYR A 386 10.90 77.48 -27.18
CA TYR A 386 12.23 76.96 -26.83
C TYR A 386 12.48 76.90 -25.31
N GLU A 387 11.86 77.79 -24.52
CA GLU A 387 11.94 77.79 -23.05
C GLU A 387 11.06 76.72 -22.37
N THR A 388 10.33 75.87 -23.12
CA THR A 388 9.60 74.72 -22.56
C THR A 388 10.52 73.60 -22.06
N GLU A 389 11.19 73.82 -20.93
CA GLU A 389 12.07 72.83 -20.25
C GLU A 389 11.40 71.46 -20.08
N ASP A 390 10.07 71.44 -19.90
CA ASP A 390 9.23 70.22 -19.84
C ASP A 390 9.46 69.28 -21.03
N ILE A 391 9.64 69.79 -22.26
CA ILE A 391 9.87 68.94 -23.44
C ILE A 391 11.26 68.29 -23.37
N GLY A 392 12.26 69.02 -22.87
CA GLY A 392 13.60 68.49 -22.62
C GLY A 392 13.60 67.43 -21.51
N ALA A 393 12.95 67.73 -20.39
CA ALA A 393 12.82 66.84 -19.24
C ALA A 393 12.07 65.55 -19.60
N LEU A 394 10.92 65.64 -20.27
CA LEU A 394 10.16 64.47 -20.73
C LEU A 394 10.94 63.61 -21.73
N LYS A 395 11.74 64.23 -22.61
CA LYS A 395 12.58 63.49 -23.57
C LYS A 395 13.68 62.68 -22.89
N GLU A 396 14.33 63.24 -21.86
CA GLU A 396 15.34 62.51 -21.09
C GLU A 396 14.68 61.48 -20.16
N GLU A 397 13.49 61.75 -19.59
CA GLU A 397 12.71 60.77 -18.82
C GLU A 397 12.30 59.57 -19.69
N ILE A 398 11.86 59.80 -20.93
CA ILE A 398 11.57 58.75 -21.92
C ILE A 398 12.83 57.95 -22.25
N LYS A 399 13.99 58.61 -22.39
CA LYS A 399 15.27 57.93 -22.63
C LYS A 399 15.66 57.03 -21.44
N VAL A 400 15.62 57.54 -20.20
CA VAL A 400 15.90 56.76 -18.99
C VAL A 400 14.89 55.60 -18.82
N LYS A 401 13.61 55.81 -19.15
CA LYS A 401 12.60 54.74 -19.15
C LYS A 401 12.91 53.67 -20.21
N ASN A 402 13.34 54.05 -21.41
CA ASN A 402 13.75 53.09 -22.46
C ASN A 402 15.01 52.32 -22.07
N GLU A 403 16.01 52.99 -21.47
CA GLU A 403 17.20 52.35 -20.91
C GLU A 403 16.81 51.32 -19.84
N ARG A 404 15.91 51.67 -18.91
CA ARG A 404 15.40 50.74 -17.89
C ARG A 404 14.52 49.60 -18.46
N VAL A 405 13.81 49.82 -19.56
CA VAL A 405 13.09 48.75 -20.28
C VAL A 405 14.08 47.77 -20.89
N GLN A 406 15.16 48.23 -21.52
CA GLN A 406 16.20 47.34 -22.05
C GLN A 406 16.91 46.53 -20.96
N GLU A 407 17.17 47.13 -19.79
CA GLU A 407 17.68 46.38 -18.62
C GLU A 407 16.71 45.26 -18.20
N LEU A 408 15.42 45.55 -18.10
CA LEU A 408 14.38 44.58 -17.73
C LEU A 408 14.18 43.50 -18.81
N GLU A 409 14.27 43.85 -20.09
CA GLU A 409 14.25 42.88 -21.20
C GLU A 409 15.45 41.94 -21.11
N MET A 410 16.66 42.43 -20.83
CA MET A 410 17.84 41.57 -20.61
C MET A 410 17.70 40.69 -19.35
N GLU A 411 17.15 41.23 -18.26
CA GLU A 411 16.87 40.48 -17.02
C GLU A 411 15.87 39.35 -17.26
N VAL A 412 14.76 39.62 -17.96
CA VAL A 412 13.75 38.62 -18.34
C VAL A 412 14.35 37.54 -19.24
N ASN A 413 15.06 37.91 -20.33
CA ASN A 413 15.71 36.93 -21.21
C ASN A 413 16.71 36.03 -20.45
N SER A 414 17.46 36.60 -19.48
CA SER A 414 18.37 35.84 -18.64
C SER A 414 17.64 34.89 -17.69
N LEU A 415 16.53 35.32 -17.10
CA LEU A 415 15.71 34.49 -16.21
C LEU A 415 15.03 33.36 -16.97
N GLU A 416 14.43 33.64 -18.14
CA GLU A 416 13.83 32.64 -19.04
C GLU A 416 14.85 31.58 -19.48
N THR A 417 16.06 31.99 -19.87
CA THR A 417 17.15 31.07 -20.21
C THR A 417 17.51 30.16 -19.02
N SER A 418 17.75 30.76 -17.84
CA SER A 418 18.10 30.00 -16.62
C SER A 418 16.98 29.08 -16.11
N LEU A 419 15.73 29.39 -16.45
CA LEU A 419 14.56 28.58 -16.15
C LEU A 419 14.44 27.41 -17.13
N SER A 420 14.67 27.64 -18.43
CA SER A 420 14.73 26.57 -19.44
C SER A 420 15.81 25.56 -19.08
N GLU A 421 17.05 26.01 -18.85
CA GLU A 421 18.17 25.14 -18.47
C GLU A 421 17.85 24.27 -17.24
N ARG A 422 17.16 24.84 -16.23
CA ARG A 422 16.75 24.11 -15.03
C ARG A 422 15.63 23.09 -15.31
N ILE A 423 14.70 23.42 -16.19
CA ILE A 423 13.63 22.52 -16.63
C ILE A 423 14.23 21.36 -17.44
N ASP A 424 15.15 21.64 -18.36
CA ASP A 424 15.82 20.64 -19.19
C ASP A 424 16.64 19.65 -18.33
N VAL A 425 17.43 20.14 -17.36
CA VAL A 425 18.14 19.28 -16.41
C VAL A 425 17.19 18.42 -15.58
N ALA A 426 16.08 18.98 -15.08
CA ALA A 426 15.09 18.22 -14.32
C ALA A 426 14.38 17.15 -15.19
N ILE A 427 14.16 17.43 -16.47
CA ILE A 427 13.64 16.46 -17.44
C ILE A 427 14.65 15.34 -17.70
N GLU A 428 15.95 15.64 -17.86
CA GLU A 428 16.99 14.63 -18.04
C GLU A 428 17.14 13.72 -16.80
N GLU A 429 17.10 14.27 -15.58
CA GLU A 429 17.11 13.48 -14.34
C GLU A 429 15.87 12.57 -14.23
N LEU A 430 14.69 13.06 -14.57
CA LEU A 430 13.46 12.26 -14.61
C LEU A 430 13.56 11.14 -15.66
N ILE A 431 14.08 11.42 -16.86
CA ILE A 431 14.31 10.41 -17.90
C ILE A 431 15.33 9.36 -17.44
N ALA A 432 16.41 9.76 -16.77
CA ALA A 432 17.41 8.84 -16.23
C ALA A 432 16.83 7.93 -15.13
N THR A 433 16.04 8.49 -14.21
CA THR A 433 15.39 7.68 -13.15
C THR A 433 14.28 6.78 -13.69
N LEU A 434 13.57 7.18 -14.75
CA LEU A 434 12.59 6.33 -15.45
C LEU A 434 13.27 5.14 -16.15
N LYS A 435 14.34 5.37 -16.94
CA LYS A 435 15.11 4.29 -17.58
C LYS A 435 15.64 3.27 -16.57
N LYS A 436 16.15 3.73 -15.43
CA LYS A 436 16.60 2.85 -14.34
C LYS A 436 15.46 2.03 -13.73
N LYS A 437 14.27 2.62 -13.58
CA LYS A 437 13.08 1.89 -13.10
C LYS A 437 12.64 0.82 -14.12
N GLU A 438 12.59 1.16 -15.40
CA GLU A 438 12.25 0.24 -16.50
C GLU A 438 13.23 -0.95 -16.56
N GLU A 439 14.54 -0.72 -16.44
CA GLU A 439 15.55 -1.77 -16.34
C GLU A 439 15.32 -2.69 -15.12
N THR A 440 15.03 -2.13 -13.94
CA THR A 440 14.70 -2.96 -12.76
C THR A 440 13.39 -3.72 -12.91
N GLU A 441 12.40 -3.18 -13.62
CA GLU A 441 11.14 -3.87 -13.90
C GLU A 441 11.33 -5.05 -14.86
N LEU A 442 12.18 -4.88 -15.88
CA LEU A 442 12.58 -5.95 -16.80
C LEU A 442 13.35 -7.06 -16.07
N GLN A 443 14.30 -6.72 -15.20
CA GLN A 443 15.01 -7.72 -14.38
C GLN A 443 14.04 -8.48 -13.46
N LEU A 444 13.13 -7.77 -12.76
CA LEU A 444 12.14 -8.41 -11.89
C LEU A 444 11.16 -9.30 -12.68
N LYS A 445 10.79 -8.93 -13.91
CA LYS A 445 10.01 -9.78 -14.82
C LYS A 445 10.76 -11.07 -15.18
N MET A 446 12.06 -10.97 -15.50
CA MET A 446 12.89 -12.15 -15.78
C MET A 446 13.04 -13.06 -14.55
N ASP A 447 13.33 -12.49 -13.38
CA ASP A 447 13.42 -13.23 -12.11
C ASP A 447 12.11 -13.94 -11.77
N LEU A 448 10.95 -13.28 -11.98
CA LEU A 448 9.64 -13.89 -11.77
C LEU A 448 9.37 -15.05 -12.75
N THR A 449 9.88 -15.00 -13.97
CA THR A 449 9.80 -16.15 -14.89
C THR A 449 10.74 -17.30 -14.48
N ASP A 450 11.96 -17.01 -14.01
CA ASP A 450 12.87 -18.01 -13.42
C ASP A 450 12.23 -18.73 -12.22
N LYS A 451 11.62 -17.99 -11.30
CA LYS A 451 10.92 -18.59 -10.15
C LYS A 451 9.70 -19.40 -10.57
N ARG A 452 8.99 -18.99 -11.62
CA ARG A 452 7.85 -19.77 -12.14
C ARG A 452 8.30 -21.11 -12.71
N CYS A 453 9.30 -21.14 -13.58
CA CYS A 453 9.80 -22.40 -14.14
C CYS A 453 10.33 -23.34 -13.04
N LYS A 454 11.02 -22.81 -12.03
CA LYS A 454 11.49 -23.62 -10.88
C LYS A 454 10.36 -24.14 -9.99
N LEU A 455 9.23 -23.42 -9.88
CA LEU A 455 8.03 -23.93 -9.21
C LEU A 455 7.34 -25.02 -10.05
N GLU A 456 7.32 -24.90 -11.37
CA GLU A 456 6.79 -25.92 -12.29
C GLU A 456 7.65 -27.20 -12.28
N GLU A 457 8.99 -27.08 -12.22
CA GLU A 457 9.92 -28.20 -12.02
C GLU A 457 9.70 -28.91 -10.67
N LEU A 458 9.52 -28.15 -9.59
CA LEU A 458 9.27 -28.71 -8.26
C LEU A 458 7.89 -29.37 -8.15
N ASP A 459 6.85 -28.81 -8.76
CA ASP A 459 5.52 -29.43 -8.84
C ASP A 459 5.56 -30.74 -9.67
N ALA A 460 6.30 -30.77 -10.78
CA ALA A 460 6.55 -31.99 -11.55
C ALA A 460 7.29 -33.06 -10.73
N ALA A 461 8.32 -32.68 -9.97
CA ALA A 461 9.06 -33.58 -9.08
C ALA A 461 8.18 -34.12 -7.92
N LEU A 462 7.33 -33.27 -7.33
CA LEU A 462 6.36 -33.70 -6.30
C LEU A 462 5.34 -34.69 -6.86
N ARG A 463 4.80 -34.46 -8.07
CA ARG A 463 3.90 -35.40 -8.75
C ARG A 463 4.57 -36.77 -9.00
N GLN A 464 5.83 -36.77 -9.41
CA GLN A 464 6.60 -38.02 -9.56
C GLN A 464 6.82 -38.72 -8.22
N SER A 465 7.16 -37.99 -7.16
CA SER A 465 7.33 -38.55 -5.80
C SER A 465 6.04 -39.18 -5.26
N ILE A 466 4.89 -38.56 -5.49
CA ILE A 466 3.57 -39.11 -5.13
C ILE A 466 3.31 -40.40 -5.93
N ALA A 467 3.49 -40.37 -7.27
CA ALA A 467 3.26 -41.55 -8.12
C ALA A 467 4.18 -42.74 -7.75
N ILE A 468 5.44 -42.48 -7.39
CA ILE A 468 6.37 -43.49 -6.87
C ILE A 468 5.90 -44.03 -5.51
N THR A 469 5.35 -43.18 -4.64
CA THR A 469 4.79 -43.59 -3.35
C THR A 469 3.58 -44.51 -3.52
N ASP A 470 2.66 -44.18 -4.43
CA ASP A 470 1.50 -45.01 -4.77
C ASP A 470 1.92 -46.37 -5.38
N GLU A 471 2.95 -46.37 -6.23
CA GLU A 471 3.52 -47.60 -6.81
C GLU A 471 4.20 -48.48 -5.74
N ILE A 472 4.87 -47.88 -4.76
CA ILE A 472 5.46 -48.61 -3.63
C ILE A 472 4.37 -49.15 -2.70
N GLU A 473 3.32 -48.38 -2.41
CA GLU A 473 2.24 -48.81 -1.51
C GLU A 473 1.43 -49.96 -2.11
N THR A 474 1.19 -49.95 -3.43
CA THR A 474 0.55 -51.07 -4.15
C THR A 474 1.43 -52.32 -4.15
N LYS A 475 2.72 -52.21 -4.51
CA LYS A 475 3.68 -53.33 -4.41
C LYS A 475 3.76 -53.91 -2.99
N PHE A 476 3.74 -53.06 -1.96
CA PHE A 476 3.74 -53.50 -0.56
C PHE A 476 2.44 -54.21 -0.15
N LYS A 477 1.27 -53.77 -0.63
CA LYS A 477 -0.01 -54.46 -0.41
C LYS A 477 0.00 -55.87 -1.01
N ASP A 478 0.51 -56.02 -2.22
CA ASP A 478 0.63 -57.32 -2.90
C ASP A 478 1.65 -58.23 -2.23
N GLU A 479 2.83 -57.72 -1.86
CA GLU A 479 3.82 -58.52 -1.12
C GLU A 479 3.27 -58.96 0.25
N LYS A 480 2.56 -58.08 0.96
CA LYS A 480 1.88 -58.40 2.23
C LYS A 480 0.78 -59.45 2.07
N LYS A 481 0.14 -59.54 0.88
CA LYS A 481 -0.78 -60.62 0.53
C LYS A 481 -0.02 -61.94 0.29
N LEU A 482 1.01 -61.92 -0.55
CA LEU A 482 1.84 -63.10 -0.85
C LEU A 482 2.50 -63.69 0.41
N ARG A 483 3.01 -62.85 1.31
CA ARG A 483 3.55 -63.28 2.63
C ARG A 483 2.49 -63.97 3.50
N LYS A 484 1.23 -63.51 3.48
CA LYS A 484 0.12 -64.19 4.20
C LYS A 484 -0.20 -65.55 3.59
N GLU A 485 -0.30 -65.64 2.26
CA GLU A 485 -0.55 -66.90 1.55
C GLU A 485 0.59 -67.92 1.79
N ALA A 486 1.84 -67.46 1.79
CA ALA A 486 3.00 -68.29 2.11
C ALA A 486 2.98 -68.78 3.56
N HIS A 487 2.66 -67.91 4.52
CA HIS A 487 2.57 -68.29 5.94
C HIS A 487 1.43 -69.29 6.20
N GLN A 488 0.27 -69.14 5.55
CA GLN A 488 -0.82 -70.11 5.60
C GLN A 488 -0.38 -71.49 5.08
N ARG A 489 0.35 -71.56 3.96
CA ARG A 489 0.90 -72.82 3.42
C ARG A 489 1.94 -73.43 4.36
N ILE A 490 2.77 -72.63 5.02
CA ILE A 490 3.72 -73.10 6.04
C ILE A 490 2.96 -73.74 7.21
N THR A 491 1.96 -73.07 7.79
CA THR A 491 1.15 -73.63 8.89
C THR A 491 0.36 -74.88 8.49
N GLU A 492 -0.06 -75.00 7.23
CA GLU A 492 -0.68 -76.23 6.72
C GLU A 492 0.34 -77.39 6.62
N LEU A 493 1.56 -77.11 6.15
CA LEU A 493 2.65 -78.09 6.07
C LEU A 493 3.16 -78.49 7.47
N GLU A 494 3.27 -77.56 8.41
CA GLU A 494 3.63 -77.82 9.81
C GLU A 494 2.63 -78.79 10.46
N LYS A 495 1.32 -78.58 10.24
CA LYS A 495 0.27 -79.51 10.71
C LYS A 495 0.40 -80.89 10.06
N LYS A 496 0.62 -80.97 8.74
CA LYS A 496 0.81 -82.26 8.04
C LYS A 496 2.07 -83.00 8.53
N ILE A 497 3.17 -82.29 8.78
CA ILE A 497 4.40 -82.84 9.35
C ILE A 497 4.15 -83.34 10.79
N ALA A 498 3.42 -82.59 11.61
CA ALA A 498 3.08 -83.00 12.97
C ALA A 498 2.23 -84.29 12.99
N VAL A 499 1.19 -84.37 12.15
CA VAL A 499 0.35 -85.57 12.01
C VAL A 499 1.15 -86.75 11.47
N MET A 500 2.00 -86.54 10.45
CA MET A 500 2.89 -87.59 9.91
C MET A 500 3.87 -88.09 10.98
N HIS A 501 4.47 -87.19 11.77
CA HIS A 501 5.36 -87.55 12.86
C HIS A 501 4.62 -88.34 13.95
N ALA A 502 3.43 -87.90 14.38
CA ALA A 502 2.59 -88.64 15.32
C ALA A 502 2.24 -90.05 14.81
N ALA A 503 1.73 -90.16 13.59
CA ALA A 503 1.36 -91.43 12.96
C ALA A 503 2.56 -92.36 12.72
N SER A 504 3.74 -91.83 12.43
CA SER A 504 4.97 -92.63 12.35
C SER A 504 5.45 -93.10 13.73
N ALA A 505 5.31 -92.29 14.77
CA ALA A 505 5.72 -92.62 16.13
C ALA A 505 4.81 -93.67 16.79
N THR A 506 3.50 -93.64 16.51
CA THR A 506 2.56 -94.70 16.95
C THR A 506 2.77 -96.02 16.20
N LYS A 507 3.12 -95.97 14.90
CA LYS A 507 3.40 -97.17 14.08
C LYS A 507 4.81 -97.75 14.31
N CYS A 508 5.75 -96.98 14.86
CA CYS A 508 7.12 -97.42 15.09
C CYS A 508 7.25 -98.37 16.30
N ILE A 509 7.79 -99.56 16.08
CA ILE A 509 7.89 -100.66 17.06
C ILE A 509 8.72 -100.26 18.31
N THR A 510 9.73 -99.41 18.16
CA THR A 510 10.55 -98.92 19.30
C THR A 510 9.92 -97.72 20.00
N CYS A 511 9.19 -96.86 19.29
CA CYS A 511 8.54 -95.68 19.87
C CYS A 511 7.21 -96.03 20.56
N LYS A 512 6.38 -96.93 20.01
CA LYS A 512 5.06 -97.29 20.57
C LYS A 512 5.11 -97.71 22.06
N PRO A 513 6.07 -98.55 22.53
CA PRO A 513 6.21 -98.89 23.95
C PRO A 513 6.71 -97.73 24.82
N LEU A 514 7.44 -96.76 24.24
CA LEU A 514 7.89 -95.55 24.93
C LEU A 514 6.76 -94.51 25.03
N LEU A 515 6.00 -94.29 23.96
CA LEU A 515 4.78 -93.48 23.96
C LEU A 515 3.77 -94.01 24.99
N TYR A 516 3.54 -95.32 25.06
CA TYR A 516 2.66 -95.89 26.10
C TYR A 516 3.17 -95.60 27.54
N LYS A 517 4.49 -95.66 27.76
CA LYS A 517 5.10 -95.27 29.05
C LYS A 517 4.99 -93.77 29.33
N ILE A 518 5.09 -92.93 28.29
CA ILE A 518 4.94 -91.47 28.40
C ILE A 518 3.48 -91.13 28.73
N PHE A 519 2.50 -91.61 27.97
CA PHE A 519 1.08 -91.36 28.25
C PHE A 519 0.65 -91.91 29.61
N THR A 520 1.05 -93.13 29.99
CA THR A 520 0.72 -93.66 31.34
C THR A 520 1.50 -93.02 32.48
N ALA A 521 2.55 -92.23 32.19
CA ALA A 521 3.21 -91.35 33.17
C ALA A 521 2.56 -89.95 33.19
N GLU A 522 2.15 -89.43 32.03
CA GLU A 522 1.40 -88.18 31.87
C GLU A 522 0.04 -88.26 32.57
N GLU A 523 -0.71 -89.34 32.39
CA GLU A 523 -1.98 -89.59 33.10
C GLU A 523 -1.80 -89.68 34.61
N LYS A 524 -0.75 -90.36 35.09
CA LYS A 524 -0.41 -90.40 36.53
C LYS A 524 0.04 -89.04 37.06
N LEU A 525 0.71 -88.23 36.25
CA LEU A 525 1.12 -86.87 36.59
C LEU A 525 -0.10 -85.94 36.63
N ILE A 526 -1.03 -86.05 35.69
CA ILE A 526 -2.31 -85.32 35.68
C ILE A 526 -3.15 -85.72 36.89
N GLN A 527 -3.31 -87.02 37.15
CA GLN A 527 -4.02 -87.53 38.33
C GLN A 527 -3.36 -87.03 39.63
N SER A 528 -2.04 -87.19 39.78
CA SER A 528 -1.34 -86.75 41.00
C SER A 528 -1.32 -85.23 41.17
N LYS A 529 -1.32 -84.44 40.08
CA LYS A 529 -1.56 -83.00 40.12
C LYS A 529 -2.97 -82.70 40.62
N GLN A 530 -4.00 -83.32 40.04
CA GLN A 530 -5.39 -83.10 40.42
C GLN A 530 -5.65 -83.48 41.88
N GLU A 531 -5.12 -84.62 42.34
CA GLU A 531 -5.19 -85.07 43.74
C GLU A 531 -4.51 -84.07 44.68
N LYS A 532 -3.32 -83.53 44.32
CA LYS A 532 -2.65 -82.49 45.09
C LYS A 532 -3.43 -81.18 45.10
N THR A 533 -4.04 -80.78 43.99
CA THR A 533 -4.86 -79.56 43.92
C THR A 533 -6.09 -79.69 44.83
N VAL A 534 -6.75 -80.86 44.84
CA VAL A 534 -7.86 -81.14 45.77
C VAL A 534 -7.38 -81.11 47.23
N GLN A 535 -6.28 -81.79 47.56
CA GLN A 535 -5.70 -81.78 48.92
C GLN A 535 -5.28 -80.37 49.38
N LEU A 536 -4.79 -79.52 48.48
CA LEU A 536 -4.48 -78.12 48.78
C LEU A 536 -5.75 -77.30 49.00
N GLN A 537 -6.79 -77.47 48.17
CA GLN A 537 -8.08 -76.79 48.35
C GLN A 537 -8.76 -77.21 49.67
N GLU A 538 -8.73 -78.50 50.03
CA GLU A 538 -9.20 -79.01 51.33
C GLU A 538 -8.41 -78.41 52.50
N LEU A 539 -7.07 -78.39 52.41
CA LEU A 539 -6.21 -77.83 53.46
C LEU A 539 -6.43 -76.32 53.64
N HIS A 540 -6.56 -75.56 52.55
CA HIS A 540 -6.87 -74.14 52.60
C HIS A 540 -8.25 -73.88 53.20
N GLN A 541 -9.28 -74.64 52.81
CA GLN A 541 -10.63 -74.53 53.38
C GLN A 541 -10.62 -74.81 54.89
N ILE A 542 -10.02 -75.92 55.34
CA ILE A 542 -9.91 -76.28 56.77
C ILE A 542 -9.19 -75.18 57.56
N LYS A 543 -8.11 -74.62 57.01
CA LYS A 543 -7.34 -73.56 57.67
C LYS A 543 -8.10 -72.23 57.73
N HIS A 544 -8.82 -71.86 56.68
CA HIS A 544 -9.69 -70.69 56.62
C HIS A 544 -10.88 -70.83 57.59
N GLU A 545 -11.48 -72.02 57.72
CA GLU A 545 -12.50 -72.33 58.74
C GLU A 545 -11.94 -72.24 60.17
N ALA A 546 -10.76 -72.83 60.42
CA ALA A 546 -10.11 -72.75 61.74
C ALA A 546 -9.75 -71.30 62.13
N LEU A 547 -9.30 -70.47 61.18
CA LEU A 547 -9.06 -69.04 61.41
C LEU A 547 -10.36 -68.29 61.71
N LYS A 548 -11.46 -68.61 61.02
CA LYS A 548 -12.80 -68.05 61.31
C LYS A 548 -13.33 -68.46 62.68
N ALA A 549 -13.12 -69.71 63.10
CA ALA A 549 -13.47 -70.18 64.44
C ALA A 549 -12.68 -69.43 65.52
N ALA A 550 -11.35 -69.31 65.37
CA ALA A 550 -10.49 -68.57 66.30
C ALA A 550 -10.83 -67.07 66.36
N LEU A 551 -11.23 -66.45 65.24
CA LEU A 551 -11.74 -65.07 65.23
C LEU A 551 -13.05 -64.93 66.01
N SER A 552 -13.99 -65.87 65.82
CA SER A 552 -15.26 -65.91 66.55
C SER A 552 -15.05 -66.07 68.07
N GLU A 553 -14.11 -66.93 68.49
CA GLU A 553 -13.71 -67.09 69.89
C GLU A 553 -13.14 -65.78 70.48
N LYS A 554 -12.24 -65.11 69.76
CA LYS A 554 -11.67 -63.82 70.20
C LYS A 554 -12.74 -62.72 70.28
N ASP A 555 -13.71 -62.71 69.37
CA ASP A 555 -14.82 -61.76 69.38
C ASP A 555 -15.83 -62.04 70.51
N ALA A 556 -16.11 -63.31 70.81
CA ALA A 556 -16.89 -63.67 71.99
C ALA A 556 -16.20 -63.21 73.29
N HIS A 557 -14.88 -63.39 73.41
CA HIS A 557 -14.11 -62.89 74.55
C HIS A 557 -14.08 -61.36 74.64
N LEU A 558 -14.00 -60.64 73.52
CA LEU A 558 -14.10 -59.18 73.50
C LEU A 558 -15.49 -58.70 73.92
N ALA A 559 -16.55 -59.27 73.36
CA ALA A 559 -17.93 -58.95 73.73
C ALA A 559 -18.21 -59.21 75.21
N LEU A 560 -17.73 -60.33 75.77
CA LEU A 560 -17.85 -60.63 77.21
C LEU A 560 -17.14 -59.60 78.09
N LEU A 561 -15.93 -59.14 77.72
CA LEU A 561 -15.22 -58.09 78.45
C LEU A 561 -15.95 -56.75 78.35
N GLU A 562 -16.43 -56.37 77.16
CA GLU A 562 -17.15 -55.12 76.94
C GLU A 562 -18.50 -55.11 77.69
N HIS A 563 -19.26 -56.22 77.70
CA HIS A 563 -20.46 -56.38 78.52
C HIS A 563 -20.20 -56.39 80.03
N SER A 564 -19.05 -56.91 80.51
CA SER A 564 -18.70 -56.88 81.94
C SER A 564 -18.44 -55.45 82.47
N GLY A 565 -18.15 -54.53 81.55
CA GLY A 565 -17.70 -53.17 81.83
C GLY A 565 -16.24 -53.15 82.26
N ILE A 566 -15.36 -52.68 81.37
CA ILE A 566 -13.92 -52.52 81.60
C ILE A 566 -13.72 -51.46 82.70
N LYS A 567 -13.40 -51.91 83.92
CA LYS A 567 -13.33 -51.07 85.14
C LYS A 567 -11.95 -51.06 85.79
N THR A 568 -11.06 -51.96 85.37
CA THR A 568 -9.69 -52.10 85.91
C THR A 568 -8.65 -51.97 84.79
N PRO A 569 -7.43 -51.44 85.05
CA PRO A 569 -6.38 -51.37 84.04
C PRO A 569 -6.08 -52.72 83.38
N THR A 570 -6.05 -53.80 84.17
CA THR A 570 -5.82 -55.17 83.68
C THR A 570 -6.84 -55.61 82.63
N GLN A 571 -8.10 -55.18 82.74
CA GLN A 571 -9.13 -55.45 81.71
C GLN A 571 -8.92 -54.59 80.45
N VAL A 572 -8.39 -53.37 80.58
CA VAL A 572 -7.99 -52.53 79.42
C VAL A 572 -6.87 -53.23 78.66
N ASP A 573 -5.82 -53.67 79.37
CA ASP A 573 -4.68 -54.38 78.78
C ASP A 573 -5.10 -55.71 78.13
N GLN A 574 -6.00 -56.46 78.78
CA GLN A 574 -6.54 -57.70 78.23
C GLN A 574 -7.37 -57.45 76.97
N ALA A 575 -8.23 -56.41 76.94
CA ALA A 575 -9.00 -56.04 75.76
C ALA A 575 -8.09 -55.51 74.63
N ALA A 576 -7.06 -54.73 74.94
CA ALA A 576 -6.06 -54.27 73.98
C ALA A 576 -5.29 -55.46 73.35
N LYS A 577 -4.87 -56.42 74.17
CA LYS A 577 -4.23 -57.66 73.71
C LYS A 577 -5.14 -58.49 72.81
N LEU A 578 -6.42 -58.66 73.18
CA LEU A 578 -7.39 -59.38 72.36
C LEU A 578 -7.68 -58.66 71.02
N LYS A 579 -7.68 -57.32 71.00
CA LYS A 579 -7.80 -56.53 69.75
C LYS A 579 -6.56 -56.65 68.87
N ALA A 580 -5.37 -56.80 69.46
CA ALA A 580 -4.15 -57.13 68.72
C ALA A 580 -4.16 -58.57 68.16
N ASP A 581 -4.54 -59.56 68.98
CA ASP A 581 -4.73 -60.96 68.55
C ASP A 581 -5.72 -61.06 67.37
N LYS A 582 -6.88 -60.39 67.49
CA LYS A 582 -7.89 -60.32 66.43
C LYS A 582 -7.31 -59.77 65.13
N LYS A 583 -6.55 -58.67 65.19
CA LYS A 583 -5.93 -58.08 64.00
C LYS A 583 -4.98 -59.08 63.32
N ILE A 584 -4.13 -59.76 64.09
CA ILE A 584 -3.18 -60.76 63.57
C ILE A 584 -3.93 -61.93 62.91
N LEU A 585 -5.08 -62.36 63.46
CA LEU A 585 -5.90 -63.41 62.87
C LEU A 585 -6.64 -62.93 61.59
N LEU A 586 -7.12 -61.69 61.54
CA LEU A 586 -7.73 -61.11 60.34
C LEU A 586 -6.72 -60.96 59.19
N ASP A 587 -5.50 -60.51 59.48
CA ASP A 587 -4.46 -60.38 58.47
C ASP A 587 -3.99 -61.77 57.97
N LYS A 588 -3.95 -62.79 58.83
CA LYS A 588 -3.73 -64.19 58.42
C LYS A 588 -4.88 -64.80 57.61
N LEU A 589 -6.13 -64.43 57.88
CA LEU A 589 -7.29 -64.86 57.09
C LEU A 589 -7.21 -64.29 55.67
N ARG A 590 -6.92 -62.99 55.56
CA ARG A 590 -6.70 -62.30 54.27
C ARG A 590 -5.57 -62.93 53.45
N GLU A 591 -4.45 -63.27 54.11
CA GLU A 591 -3.31 -63.96 53.49
C GLU A 591 -3.69 -65.36 52.95
N GLU A 592 -4.71 -65.99 53.54
CA GLU A 592 -5.22 -67.30 53.13
C GLU A 592 -6.23 -67.21 51.98
N ASP A 593 -7.15 -66.24 52.05
CA ASP A 593 -8.08 -65.92 50.95
C ASP A 593 -7.28 -65.62 49.66
N GLU A 594 -6.20 -64.83 49.78
CA GLU A 594 -5.26 -64.55 48.69
C GLU A 594 -4.56 -65.80 48.12
N LYS A 595 -4.31 -66.83 48.94
CA LYS A 595 -3.65 -68.08 48.48
C LYS A 595 -4.62 -69.01 47.78
N SER A 596 -5.85 -69.10 48.27
CA SER A 596 -6.91 -69.86 47.59
C SER A 596 -7.13 -69.32 46.17
N ILE A 597 -7.28 -68.00 46.03
CA ILE A 597 -7.48 -67.34 44.72
C ILE A 597 -6.30 -67.62 43.76
N LYS A 598 -5.06 -67.62 44.25
CA LYS A 598 -3.87 -67.89 43.41
C LYS A 598 -3.84 -69.33 42.88
N LEU A 599 -4.21 -70.32 43.72
CA LEU A 599 -4.31 -71.72 43.28
C LEU A 599 -5.41 -71.97 42.24
N ASP A 600 -6.50 -71.20 42.29
CA ASP A 600 -7.57 -71.32 41.29
C ASP A 600 -7.13 -70.72 39.93
N PHE A 601 -6.38 -69.61 39.92
CA PHE A 601 -5.79 -69.05 38.69
C PHE A 601 -4.70 -69.92 38.06
N GLU A 602 -3.84 -70.57 38.86
CA GLU A 602 -2.79 -71.48 38.35
C GLU A 602 -3.34 -72.70 37.60
N ARG A 603 -4.65 -72.99 37.72
CA ARG A 603 -5.33 -74.06 36.98
C ARG A 603 -5.48 -73.77 35.48
N GLU A 604 -5.69 -72.51 35.10
CA GLU A 604 -5.95 -72.13 33.70
C GLU A 604 -4.70 -72.17 32.81
N THR A 605 -3.49 -72.05 33.39
CA THR A 605 -2.23 -72.00 32.63
C THR A 605 -1.60 -73.38 32.36
N THR A 606 -2.41 -74.44 32.34
CA THR A 606 -1.93 -75.80 32.11
C THR A 606 -1.59 -76.02 30.63
N PRO A 607 -0.36 -76.46 30.28
CA PRO A 607 0.00 -76.74 28.88
C PRO A 607 -0.86 -77.83 28.24
N GLN A 608 -1.10 -77.70 26.92
CA GLN A 608 -1.76 -78.73 26.11
C GLN A 608 -1.07 -80.08 26.29
N SER A 609 -1.86 -81.13 26.56
CA SER A 609 -1.33 -82.48 26.80
C SER A 609 -0.74 -83.08 25.52
N LEU A 610 0.30 -83.91 25.64
CA LEU A 610 0.79 -84.68 24.50
C LEU A 610 -0.32 -85.60 23.97
N GLN A 611 -1.19 -86.08 24.85
CA GLN A 611 -2.39 -86.83 24.50
C GLN A 611 -3.36 -86.07 23.56
N GLU A 612 -3.36 -84.73 23.56
CA GLU A 612 -4.19 -83.91 22.67
C GLU A 612 -3.63 -83.87 21.24
N ILE A 613 -2.30 -83.74 21.11
CA ILE A 613 -1.59 -83.77 19.82
C ILE A 613 -1.79 -85.11 19.09
N PHE A 614 -1.81 -86.22 19.84
CA PHE A 614 -2.01 -87.56 19.27
C PHE A 614 -3.50 -87.94 19.05
N LYS A 615 -4.46 -87.27 19.70
CA LYS A 615 -5.91 -87.51 19.49
C LYS A 615 -6.42 -87.03 18.12
N ILE A 616 -5.70 -86.12 17.45
CA ILE A 616 -6.05 -85.58 16.14
C ILE A 616 -5.93 -86.65 15.01
N SER A 617 -5.42 -87.85 15.32
CA SER A 617 -5.09 -88.89 14.33
C SER A 617 -6.28 -89.71 13.79
N ASP A 618 -7.46 -89.70 14.44
CA ASP A 618 -8.51 -90.71 14.17
C ASP A 618 -9.75 -90.18 13.43
N ASP A 619 -9.96 -88.86 13.34
CA ASP A 619 -11.17 -88.23 12.75
C ASP A 619 -11.11 -88.05 11.22
N ASN A 620 -10.25 -88.78 10.50
CA ASN A 620 -10.23 -88.80 9.03
C ASN A 620 -9.81 -90.18 8.47
N GLU A 621 -10.78 -90.96 7.98
CA GLU A 621 -10.80 -91.52 6.62
C GLU A 621 -12.24 -91.98 6.28
N ASP A 622 -12.63 -91.86 5.01
CA ASP A 622 -13.95 -92.27 4.49
C ASP A 622 -13.78 -93.43 3.49
N GLY A 623 -14.29 -94.61 3.86
CA GLY A 623 -14.56 -95.78 3.01
C GLY A 623 -13.43 -96.42 2.16
N SER A 624 -12.98 -97.62 2.54
CA SER A 624 -12.95 -98.83 1.64
C SER A 624 -12.24 -100.05 2.24
N ASP A 625 -13.03 -101.06 2.65
CA ASP A 625 -12.77 -102.51 2.63
C ASP A 625 -11.40 -103.17 2.98
N ASN A 626 -11.47 -104.03 4.02
CA ASN A 626 -10.93 -105.40 4.10
C ASN A 626 -9.43 -105.67 3.78
N ASN A 627 -8.65 -105.96 4.83
CA ASN A 627 -8.49 -107.36 5.27
C ASN A 627 -7.96 -107.51 6.71
N ASN A 628 -8.00 -108.73 7.23
CA ASN A 628 -7.59 -109.10 8.59
C ASN A 628 -6.07 -109.02 8.80
N ASN A 629 -5.64 -108.40 9.91
CA ASN A 629 -4.96 -109.17 10.97
C ASN A 629 -4.88 -108.43 12.32
N SER A 630 -5.00 -109.22 13.39
CA SER A 630 -4.88 -108.82 14.79
C SER A 630 -3.54 -108.14 15.12
N PHE A 631 -3.55 -107.01 15.86
CA PHE A 631 -2.90 -106.87 17.19
C PHE A 631 -3.01 -105.42 17.77
N ASP A 632 -4.20 -104.89 18.13
CA ASP A 632 -4.26 -103.56 18.81
C ASP A 632 -5.41 -103.27 19.81
N ASP A 633 -6.18 -104.28 20.26
CA ASP A 633 -7.22 -104.08 21.32
C ASP A 633 -6.62 -103.90 22.73
N ARG A 634 -5.80 -102.85 22.93
CA ARG A 634 -5.23 -102.48 24.24
C ARG A 634 -5.22 -100.99 24.57
N PHE A 635 -5.42 -100.08 23.60
CA PHE A 635 -5.59 -98.66 23.90
C PHE A 635 -7.04 -98.30 24.26
N SER A 636 -8.02 -99.02 23.72
CA SER A 636 -9.47 -98.76 23.83
C SER A 636 -10.10 -99.03 25.22
N ARG A 637 -9.30 -99.12 26.31
CA ARG A 637 -9.80 -99.51 27.64
C ARG A 637 -9.28 -98.65 28.80
N ILE A 638 -9.16 -97.35 28.58
CA ILE A 638 -9.09 -96.37 29.66
C ILE A 638 -10.52 -96.07 30.09
N LYS A 639 -10.85 -96.36 31.36
CA LYS A 639 -12.22 -96.20 31.86
C LYS A 639 -12.53 -94.72 32.06
N SER A 640 -13.57 -94.22 31.39
CA SER A 640 -14.18 -92.95 31.76
C SER A 640 -14.67 -93.02 33.21
N SER A 641 -14.13 -92.15 34.06
CA SER A 641 -14.54 -92.01 35.46
C SER A 641 -15.90 -91.31 35.51
N LYS A 642 -16.94 -92.14 35.47
CA LYS A 642 -18.38 -91.84 35.60
C LYS A 642 -18.65 -90.62 36.51
N SER A 643 -18.81 -89.44 35.91
CA SER A 643 -19.29 -88.25 36.61
C SER A 643 -20.75 -88.44 37.01
N THR A 644 -21.09 -88.06 38.23
CA THR A 644 -22.47 -88.12 38.73
C THR A 644 -23.30 -87.03 38.06
N ILE A 645 -24.38 -87.41 37.39
CA ILE A 645 -25.39 -86.44 36.92
C ILE A 645 -26.09 -85.86 38.15
N VAL A 646 -25.94 -84.56 38.35
CA VAL A 646 -26.85 -83.72 39.13
C VAL A 646 -27.31 -82.62 38.19
N ASN A 647 -28.62 -82.52 37.96
CA ASN A 647 -29.19 -81.58 37.00
C ASN A 647 -28.99 -80.13 37.48
N SER A 648 -28.66 -79.23 36.56
CA SER A 648 -28.77 -77.77 36.75
C SER A 648 -28.88 -77.08 35.40
N ASP A 649 -30.06 -77.14 34.78
CA ASP A 649 -30.43 -76.19 33.74
C ASP A 649 -30.63 -74.80 34.39
N SER A 650 -29.79 -73.83 34.02
CA SER A 650 -30.18 -72.42 33.83
C SER A 650 -29.00 -71.60 33.31
N SER A 651 -29.26 -70.77 32.30
CA SER A 651 -28.23 -70.04 31.57
C SER A 651 -27.91 -68.64 32.14
N LEU A 652 -26.71 -68.18 31.79
CA LEU A 652 -26.33 -66.80 31.46
C LEU A 652 -25.74 -65.83 32.52
N THR A 653 -24.73 -65.09 32.02
CA THR A 653 -24.30 -63.72 32.40
C THR A 653 -23.72 -63.42 33.80
N LEU A 654 -22.40 -63.63 33.92
CA LEU A 654 -21.46 -62.64 34.51
C LEU A 654 -20.25 -62.56 33.54
N ALA A 655 -19.82 -61.42 32.98
CA ALA A 655 -19.49 -60.11 33.56
C ALA A 655 -18.12 -60.09 34.28
N THR A 656 -17.05 -60.39 33.54
CA THR A 656 -15.66 -60.27 34.00
C THR A 656 -15.21 -58.81 34.12
N THR A 657 -15.06 -58.34 35.35
CA THR A 657 -14.46 -57.03 35.65
C THR A 657 -12.94 -57.16 35.78
N SER A 658 -12.19 -56.51 34.87
CA SER A 658 -10.72 -56.50 34.92
C SER A 658 -10.23 -55.57 36.04
N CYS A 659 -9.53 -56.13 37.03
CA CYS A 659 -8.85 -55.38 38.08
C CYS A 659 -7.34 -55.38 37.88
N LYS A 660 -6.74 -54.18 37.91
CA LYS A 660 -5.30 -53.96 37.69
C LYS A 660 -4.48 -54.52 38.87
N ASN A 661 -3.65 -55.53 38.64
CA ASN A 661 -2.57 -55.88 39.57
C ASN A 661 -1.34 -54.99 39.31
N SER A 662 -0.83 -54.35 40.38
CA SER A 662 0.29 -53.41 40.31
C SER A 662 1.55 -54.03 40.92
N THR A 663 2.48 -54.45 40.07
CA THR A 663 3.72 -55.13 40.51
C THR A 663 4.82 -54.10 40.80
N ARG A 664 4.87 -53.62 42.05
CA ARG A 664 5.92 -52.71 42.55
C ARG A 664 7.24 -53.45 42.77
N THR A 665 8.05 -53.59 41.73
CA THR A 665 9.44 -54.07 41.84
C THR A 665 10.40 -52.91 42.07
N SER A 666 11.24 -53.01 43.10
CA SER A 666 12.19 -51.96 43.50
C SER A 666 13.47 -52.02 42.65
N MET A 667 13.75 -50.99 41.85
CA MET A 667 15.12 -50.70 41.42
C MET A 667 15.82 -49.86 42.48
N VAL A 668 16.97 -50.34 42.95
CA VAL A 668 17.86 -49.60 43.84
C VAL A 668 18.76 -48.71 42.99
N PHE A 669 18.73 -47.41 43.24
CA PHE A 669 19.78 -46.50 42.77
C PHE A 669 20.97 -46.58 43.71
N ASN A 670 22.12 -47.01 43.20
CA ASN A 670 23.39 -46.63 43.81
C ASN A 670 23.72 -45.21 43.32
N LEU A 671 24.10 -44.33 44.24
CA LEU A 671 24.88 -43.14 43.89
C LEU A 671 26.34 -43.59 43.77
N GLU A 672 27.05 -43.04 42.79
CA GLU A 672 28.51 -42.98 42.82
C GLU A 672 28.92 -41.65 42.20
N ASP A 673 29.53 -40.78 43.01
CA ASP A 673 29.98 -39.46 42.57
C ASP A 673 31.21 -39.61 41.66
N GLY A 674 31.25 -38.82 40.59
CA GLY A 674 32.31 -38.88 39.58
C GLY A 674 32.61 -37.50 39.01
N GLU A 675 33.47 -36.75 39.69
CA GLU A 675 33.99 -35.48 39.20
C GLU A 675 34.70 -35.65 37.85
N ASN A 676 34.57 -34.66 36.95
CA ASN A 676 35.68 -34.10 36.19
C ASN A 676 35.22 -32.89 35.35
N GLN A 677 35.73 -31.70 35.68
CA GLN A 677 35.94 -30.66 34.66
C GLN A 677 37.17 -31.03 33.81
N PRO A 678 37.42 -30.34 32.69
CA PRO A 678 38.45 -29.31 32.82
C PRO A 678 38.18 -28.01 32.05
N GLN A 679 38.39 -26.91 32.78
CA GLN A 679 39.11 -25.69 32.35
C GLN A 679 38.83 -25.08 30.96
N ILE A 680 38.16 -23.93 31.02
CA ILE A 680 38.39 -22.79 30.13
C ILE A 680 39.90 -22.49 30.05
N TYR A 681 40.40 -22.22 28.84
CA TYR A 681 41.68 -21.52 28.65
C TYR A 681 41.43 -20.17 27.98
N GLN A 682 41.82 -19.08 28.65
CA GLN A 682 42.04 -17.80 27.98
C GLN A 682 43.43 -17.83 27.33
N GLN A 683 43.58 -17.17 26.18
CA GLN A 683 44.90 -16.73 25.75
C GLN A 683 44.81 -15.42 24.96
N ASP A 684 45.12 -14.31 25.64
CA ASP A 684 45.63 -13.11 24.99
C ASP A 684 46.98 -13.44 24.33
N THR A 685 47.21 -13.01 23.08
CA THR A 685 48.32 -12.08 22.76
C THR A 685 48.38 -11.72 21.27
N ARG A 686 48.44 -10.41 21.02
CA ARG A 686 48.92 -9.72 19.79
C ARG A 686 48.21 -10.04 18.47
#